data_AF-A0A9P8XQ36-F1
#
_entry.id   AF-A0A9P8XQ36-F1
#
_cell.length_a   1.000
_cell.length_b   1.000
_cell.length_c   1.000
_cell.angle_alpha   90.00
_cell.angle_beta   90.00
_cell.angle_gamma   90.00
#
_symmetry.space_group_name_H-M   'P 1'
#
loop_
_entity.id
_entity.type
_entity.pdbx_description
1 polymer ?
#
loop_
_entity_poly.entity_id
_entity_poly.type
_entity_poly.pdbx_seq_one_letter_code
_entity_poly.pdbx_strand_id
1 'polypeptide(L)'
;MAASPSLTMDASWSSEESEDFIWPTLPSEGFEDGWLQDSISAASSGSAPLGIEPGRPLCSGCEATPGEKYCTKCNIIICRSCCNAIPTHRGPAPSHPVVSYQEHKLFNEIVSHQAVDENLQHRHDFLSLWFSVDKGKDGKLELKQFPRFSNLVKDHNNRHRHGSDCSVQLVSFIGNTGAGKSTLIRVLMKQPWDIARLTSTEEVSISLPIAGRSGSTIPTSGDVHLYAVPNDPAAGPSNLSLYADCEGFNGGDQEPLAGKAKRSVLAKIGEMIHTKTTESLSWAKDVLLFLKGTHIFPLSFESTREEAVKNLFPRLLYNFSDVVVHVMPWAASRMLEHVIVNLLDWAQNSQKTAVNRVILPHMIVVLNVDLSEEVDWNTATTTERILNEHLRALENNQTISTYCWMLNQLRNSPITTIRELLNCCYSSVQFIRVPPAEKQQLFSRQVQTLDSLIHEATIQARETKAEARCLLHSETQDKMFKMAFEHYKNNLEKPFDFLESLLAARPLDNTLSATLSALLRAAMIAYRSTTAELSGFEFCSIITPTVCSIIALDSYRSSSRHPGTLRNIYKGSTLNFRVGEGEEGAVTYQSQFAAAITEFLEKSCPCDFVYEGKRCVNSFQGHKASMHQDETGSTHFGTFESKFVDDWTRCWNAVIDDCFSELDDPLGKPGTAEQPEESMMVWSAHCLNLRNLYSDLPQLDITKIKTCSWCFYGEPLRSLECGHRVCWACAELVGDSQAGSSNEDKIVVAVGSCELHPTLVRFESPIHIIKESDTTAIVLSSRT
;
A
#
# COMPACT_ATOMS: atom_id res chain seq x y z
N MET A 1 -17.53 32.21 -58.60
CA MET A 1 -17.18 33.63 -58.46
C MET A 1 -16.90 33.85 -56.98
N ALA A 2 -15.68 33.56 -56.54
CA ALA A 2 -14.54 34.50 -56.42
C ALA A 2 -14.55 35.11 -55.00
N ALA A 3 -13.45 35.22 -54.25
CA ALA A 3 -12.10 34.68 -54.31
C ALA A 3 -11.49 34.99 -52.92
N SER A 4 -10.53 34.18 -52.50
CA SER A 4 -9.59 34.52 -51.41
C SER A 4 -8.78 35.79 -51.76
N PRO A 5 -8.02 36.34 -50.80
CA PRO A 5 -6.59 36.04 -50.89
C PRO A 5 -5.90 35.74 -49.55
N SER A 6 -4.92 34.87 -49.70
CA SER A 6 -3.80 34.52 -48.84
C SER A 6 -2.81 35.67 -48.65
N LEU A 7 -2.12 35.69 -47.52
CA LEU A 7 -0.73 36.13 -47.43
C LEU A 7 0.02 35.31 -46.37
N THR A 8 0.90 34.46 -46.88
CA THR A 8 1.98 33.75 -46.22
C THR A 8 3.16 34.71 -45.97
N MET A 9 3.85 34.58 -44.84
CA MET A 9 5.30 34.77 -44.78
C MET A 9 5.91 33.77 -43.81
N ASP A 10 6.90 33.06 -44.34
CA ASP A 10 7.80 32.12 -43.69
C ASP A 10 8.66 32.78 -42.61
N ALA A 11 8.95 32.02 -41.55
CA ALA A 11 10.26 32.05 -40.88
C ALA A 11 10.53 30.64 -40.32
N SER A 12 11.38 29.90 -41.03
CA SER A 12 12.18 28.80 -40.50
C SER A 12 13.25 29.32 -39.51
N TRP A 13 14.04 28.42 -38.94
CA TRP A 13 15.07 28.59 -37.88
C TRP A 13 14.47 28.56 -36.45
N SER A 14 14.89 27.71 -35.52
CA SER A 14 15.91 26.67 -35.45
C SER A 14 15.64 25.85 -34.19
N SER A 15 16.02 24.57 -34.23
CA SER A 15 16.29 23.73 -33.07
C SER A 15 17.34 24.36 -32.15
N GLU A 16 17.33 23.94 -30.88
CA GLU A 16 18.25 24.27 -29.78
C GLU A 16 17.86 25.49 -28.94
N GLU A 17 17.28 25.22 -27.76
CA GLU A 17 17.82 25.62 -26.45
C GLU A 17 16.87 25.11 -25.35
N SER A 18 17.13 23.88 -24.89
CA SER A 18 16.72 23.43 -23.56
C SER A 18 17.58 24.17 -22.55
N GLU A 19 17.05 25.21 -21.91
CA GLU A 19 17.72 25.82 -20.76
C GLU A 19 17.62 24.87 -19.57
N ASP A 20 18.74 24.17 -19.36
CA ASP A 20 19.00 23.30 -18.24
C ASP A 20 18.83 24.03 -16.90
N PHE A 21 18.27 23.29 -15.96
CA PHE A 21 18.06 23.67 -14.57
C PHE A 21 19.41 23.82 -13.86
N ILE A 22 20.02 25.01 -13.88
CA ILE A 22 21.29 25.28 -13.18
C ILE A 22 21.01 25.49 -11.68
N TRP A 23 21.16 24.43 -10.89
CA TRP A 23 21.50 24.56 -9.47
C TRP A 23 23.01 24.81 -9.32
N PRO A 24 23.46 25.58 -8.32
CA PRO A 24 24.89 25.82 -8.12
C PRO A 24 25.63 24.50 -7.86
N THR A 25 26.55 24.18 -8.77
CA THR A 25 27.52 23.09 -8.65
C THR A 25 28.52 23.41 -7.53
N LEU A 26 28.58 22.55 -6.51
CA LEU A 26 29.67 22.55 -5.52
C LEU A 26 30.89 21.81 -6.11
N PRO A 27 32.12 22.24 -5.82
CA PRO A 27 33.33 21.64 -6.35
C PRO A 27 33.55 20.24 -5.79
N SER A 28 33.88 19.32 -6.69
CA SER A 28 34.31 17.94 -6.41
C SER A 28 35.82 17.92 -6.14
N GLU A 29 36.23 17.87 -4.87
CA GLU A 29 37.56 17.40 -4.49
C GLU A 29 37.48 16.50 -3.25
N GLY A 30 38.19 15.38 -3.34
CA GLY A 30 38.06 14.21 -2.48
C GLY A 30 38.49 14.43 -1.03
N PHE A 31 37.86 13.68 -0.15
CA PHE A 31 38.38 13.42 1.19
C PHE A 31 38.28 11.91 1.45
N GLU A 32 39.46 11.31 1.60
CA GLU A 32 39.69 9.92 1.92
C GLU A 32 39.13 9.56 3.31
N ASP A 33 38.75 8.29 3.44
CA ASP A 33 38.35 7.63 4.68
C ASP A 33 39.45 7.74 5.74
N GLY A 34 39.11 8.35 6.88
CA GLY A 34 39.99 8.47 8.04
C GLY A 34 39.21 8.23 9.32
N TRP A 35 39.27 6.98 9.80
CA TRP A 35 38.84 6.57 11.13
C TRP A 35 39.45 7.47 12.22
N LEU A 36 38.63 7.88 13.19
CA LEU A 36 39.12 8.22 14.53
C LEU A 36 38.15 7.69 15.58
N GLN A 37 38.54 6.55 16.15
CA GLN A 37 38.29 6.22 17.54
C GLN A 37 38.94 7.31 18.39
N ASP A 38 38.15 8.01 19.21
CA ASP A 38 38.69 8.69 20.37
C ASP A 38 37.99 8.20 21.64
N SER A 39 38.77 7.39 22.34
CA SER A 39 38.67 6.98 23.73
C SER A 39 38.45 8.16 24.68
N ILE A 40 37.31 8.16 25.38
CA ILE A 40 37.15 8.97 26.60
C ILE A 40 37.63 8.14 27.78
N SER A 41 38.75 8.59 28.33
CA SER A 41 39.40 8.13 29.55
C SER A 41 38.45 8.19 30.75
N ALA A 42 38.42 7.10 31.50
CA ALA A 42 37.78 6.97 32.80
C ALA A 42 38.37 7.97 33.81
N ALA A 43 37.56 8.94 34.23
CA ALA A 43 37.79 9.70 35.45
C ALA A 43 36.98 9.06 36.58
N SER A 44 37.69 8.42 37.50
CA SER A 44 37.16 7.87 38.75
C SER A 44 36.65 9.00 39.66
N SER A 45 35.37 8.97 40.02
CA SER A 45 34.88 9.70 41.20
C SER A 45 33.69 8.99 41.84
N GLY A 46 33.95 8.40 43.01
CA GLY A 46 33.06 8.32 44.17
C GLY A 46 31.63 7.82 43.96
N SER A 47 31.37 6.58 44.38
CA SER A 47 30.05 6.06 44.69
C SER A 47 29.27 6.96 45.66
N ALA A 48 28.28 7.69 45.15
CA ALA A 48 27.22 8.33 45.94
C ALA A 48 25.95 7.47 45.91
N PRO A 49 25.15 7.42 46.99
CA PRO A 49 23.99 6.55 47.07
C PRO A 49 22.90 6.99 46.09
N LEU A 50 22.20 5.98 45.56
CA LEU A 50 21.00 6.11 44.73
C LEU A 50 19.99 7.12 45.31
N GLY A 51 19.60 8.10 44.48
CA GLY A 51 18.25 8.63 44.51
C GLY A 51 18.05 10.06 45.02
N ILE A 52 18.62 11.08 44.36
CA ILE A 52 18.04 12.44 44.34
C ILE A 52 18.27 13.04 42.95
N GLU A 53 17.21 13.16 42.14
CA GLU A 53 17.25 14.04 40.96
C GLU A 53 17.30 15.50 41.44
N PRO A 54 18.30 16.30 41.02
CA PRO A 54 18.35 17.71 41.38
C PRO A 54 17.12 18.45 40.82
N GLY A 55 16.34 19.11 41.70
CA GLY A 55 15.17 19.90 41.32
C GLY A 55 13.79 19.24 41.54
N ARG A 56 13.70 18.04 42.12
CA ARG A 56 12.41 17.42 42.45
C ARG A 56 11.70 18.18 43.59
N PRO A 57 10.42 18.59 43.43
CA PRO A 57 9.70 19.33 44.47
C PRO A 57 9.53 18.50 45.75
N LEU A 58 9.63 19.18 46.89
CA LEU A 58 9.44 18.58 48.22
C LEU A 58 7.96 18.21 48.44
N CYS A 59 7.73 17.18 49.27
CA CYS A 59 6.41 16.73 49.67
C CYS A 59 5.65 17.85 50.38
N SER A 60 4.45 18.20 49.90
CA SER A 60 3.57 19.21 50.50
C SER A 60 3.05 18.84 51.89
N GLY A 61 3.22 17.59 52.34
CA GLY A 61 2.76 17.13 53.66
C GLY A 61 3.82 17.17 54.76
N CYS A 62 5.07 16.79 54.45
CA CYS A 62 6.16 16.76 55.44
C CYS A 62 7.28 17.77 55.16
N GLU A 63 7.31 18.36 53.96
CA GLU A 63 8.33 19.32 53.49
C GLU A 63 9.80 18.83 53.60
N ALA A 64 10.01 17.56 53.94
CA ALA A 64 11.32 17.01 54.26
C ALA A 64 11.83 16.00 53.23
N THR A 65 10.92 15.32 52.51
CA THR A 65 11.28 14.32 51.49
C THR A 65 10.78 14.71 50.11
N PRO A 66 11.45 14.29 49.02
CA PRO A 66 10.96 14.53 47.67
C PRO A 66 9.56 13.94 47.45
N GLY A 67 8.73 14.67 46.71
CA GLY A 67 7.39 14.22 46.35
C GLY A 67 7.43 13.11 45.30
N GLU A 68 6.79 11.98 45.59
CA GLU A 68 6.78 10.80 44.71
C GLU A 68 5.47 10.65 43.94
N LYS A 69 4.38 11.17 44.49
CA LYS A 69 3.01 11.02 43.98
C LYS A 69 2.37 12.38 43.79
N TYR A 70 1.45 12.47 42.84
CA TYR A 70 0.64 13.65 42.60
C TYR A 70 -0.85 13.32 42.73
N CYS A 71 -1.57 14.11 43.51
CA CYS A 71 -3.02 13.98 43.67
C CYS A 71 -3.74 15.01 42.80
N THR A 72 -4.47 14.54 41.78
CA THR A 72 -5.18 15.39 40.81
C THR A 72 -6.32 16.21 41.43
N LYS A 73 -7.02 15.68 42.46
CA LYS A 73 -8.09 16.41 43.17
C LYS A 73 -7.56 17.44 44.17
N CYS A 74 -6.47 17.12 44.87
CA CYS A 74 -5.89 18.03 45.86
C CYS A 74 -4.91 19.02 45.24
N ASN A 75 -4.43 18.77 44.01
CA ASN A 75 -3.38 19.53 43.35
C ASN A 75 -2.10 19.65 44.22
N ILE A 76 -1.64 18.52 44.79
CA ILE A 76 -0.46 18.46 45.67
C ILE A 76 0.48 17.32 45.28
N ILE A 77 1.77 17.53 45.56
CA ILE A 77 2.83 16.54 45.37
C ILE A 77 3.22 16.01 46.75
N ILE A 78 3.14 14.69 46.93
CA ILE A 78 3.30 14.05 48.24
C ILE A 78 4.20 12.83 48.17
N CYS A 79 4.96 12.58 49.23
CA CYS A 79 5.74 11.35 49.38
C CYS A 79 4.84 10.16 49.75
N ARG A 80 5.37 8.94 49.64
CA ARG A 80 4.62 7.70 49.86
C ARG A 80 4.01 7.61 51.26
N SER A 81 4.75 8.04 52.29
CA SER A 81 4.29 8.02 53.69
C SER A 81 3.13 9.00 53.93
N CYS A 82 3.28 10.26 53.50
CA CYS A 82 2.21 11.27 53.60
C CYS A 82 0.96 10.89 52.79
N CYS A 83 1.13 10.31 51.60
CA CYS A 83 0.02 9.78 50.81
C CYS A 83 -0.75 8.69 51.55
N ASN A 84 -0.07 7.77 52.24
CA ASN A 84 -0.74 6.70 53.00
C ASN A 84 -1.38 7.19 54.31
N ALA A 85 -0.95 8.35 54.81
CA ALA A 85 -1.51 8.97 56.00
C ALA A 85 -2.84 9.69 55.73
N ILE A 86 -3.08 10.12 54.49
CA ILE A 86 -4.34 10.80 54.09
C ILE A 86 -5.41 9.75 53.80
N PRO A 87 -6.54 9.72 54.54
CA PRO A 87 -7.58 8.69 54.36
C PRO A 87 -8.16 8.63 52.94
N THR A 88 -8.33 9.78 52.28
CA THR A 88 -8.86 9.86 50.92
C THR A 88 -7.91 9.36 49.84
N HIS A 89 -6.62 9.18 50.18
CA HIS A 89 -5.56 8.70 49.27
C HIS A 89 -5.17 7.24 49.54
N ARG A 90 -5.81 6.61 50.53
CA ARG A 90 -5.46 5.27 51.04
C ARG A 90 -6.26 4.18 50.33
N GLY A 91 -5.60 3.04 50.09
CA GLY A 91 -6.23 1.82 49.55
C GLY A 91 -5.99 1.61 48.06
N PRO A 92 -6.42 0.44 47.51
CA PRO A 92 -6.24 0.11 46.09
C PRO A 92 -7.15 0.92 45.15
N ALA A 93 -8.24 1.50 45.67
CA ALA A 93 -9.14 2.40 44.95
C ALA A 93 -9.37 3.67 45.79
N PRO A 94 -8.41 4.61 45.83
CA PRO A 94 -8.51 5.80 46.66
C PRO A 94 -9.63 6.74 46.15
N SER A 95 -10.30 7.43 47.07
CA SER A 95 -11.35 8.42 46.75
C SER A 95 -10.79 9.60 45.93
N HIS A 96 -9.52 9.92 46.15
CA HIS A 96 -8.79 10.88 45.35
C HIS A 96 -7.86 10.16 44.36
N PRO A 97 -7.86 10.54 43.08
CA PRO A 97 -7.02 9.93 42.08
C PRO A 97 -5.56 10.38 42.24
N VAL A 98 -4.67 9.42 42.50
CA VAL A 98 -3.23 9.64 42.74
C VAL A 98 -2.39 8.93 41.68
N VAL A 99 -1.47 9.64 41.03
CA VAL A 99 -0.53 9.15 40.02
C VAL A 99 0.93 9.31 40.48
N SER A 100 1.88 8.71 39.75
CA SER A 100 3.31 9.01 39.96
C SER A 100 3.60 10.48 39.62
N TYR A 101 4.49 11.13 40.37
CA TYR A 101 4.96 12.47 40.03
C TYR A 101 5.63 12.51 38.65
N GLN A 102 6.39 11.47 38.27
CA GLN A 102 7.04 11.40 36.96
C GLN A 102 6.02 11.33 35.82
N GLU A 103 4.98 10.51 35.98
CA GLU A 103 3.84 10.43 35.05
C GLU A 103 3.14 11.79 34.92
N HIS A 104 2.86 12.47 36.03
CA HIS A 104 2.26 13.81 36.02
C HIS A 104 3.14 14.86 35.35
N LYS A 105 4.44 14.87 35.65
CA LYS A 105 5.41 15.80 35.06
C LYS A 105 5.43 15.64 33.54
N LEU A 106 5.61 14.43 33.04
CA LEU A 106 5.62 14.17 31.60
C LEU A 106 4.28 14.48 30.95
N PHE A 107 3.16 14.11 31.57
CA PHE A 107 1.83 14.41 31.06
C PHE A 107 1.64 15.92 30.86
N ASN A 108 2.00 16.73 31.86
CA ASN A 108 1.93 18.18 31.76
C ASN A 108 2.89 18.72 30.70
N GLU A 109 4.11 18.19 30.58
CA GLU A 109 5.05 18.60 29.52
C GLU A 109 4.51 18.33 28.11
N ILE A 110 3.81 17.20 27.93
CA ILE A 110 3.22 16.83 26.63
C ILE A 110 2.05 17.74 26.27
N VAL A 111 1.11 17.92 27.21
CA VAL A 111 -0.17 18.61 26.97
C VAL A 111 -0.01 20.13 26.99
N SER A 112 0.80 20.65 27.90
CA SER A 112 0.97 22.10 28.13
C SER A 112 2.06 22.71 27.26
N HIS A 113 2.67 21.91 26.36
CA HIS A 113 3.92 22.18 25.66
C HIS A 113 4.19 23.68 25.40
N GLN A 114 5.16 24.22 26.14
CA GLN A 114 5.81 25.48 25.81
C GLN A 114 7.14 25.15 25.15
N ALA A 115 7.34 25.59 23.91
CA ALA A 115 8.57 25.34 23.18
C ALA A 115 9.73 26.09 23.83
N VAL A 116 10.82 25.38 24.15
CA VAL A 116 12.06 26.00 24.67
C VAL A 116 12.85 26.65 23.52
N ASP A 117 12.77 26.09 22.31
CA ASP A 117 13.37 26.63 21.07
C ASP A 117 12.40 26.48 19.89
N GLU A 118 11.74 27.59 19.52
CA GLU A 118 10.80 27.63 18.39
C GLU A 118 11.48 27.29 17.04
N ASN A 119 12.76 27.65 16.85
CA ASN A 119 13.44 27.41 15.57
C ASN A 119 13.75 25.92 15.35
N LEU A 120 14.20 25.21 16.38
CA LEU A 120 14.46 23.77 16.31
C LEU A 120 13.17 23.00 16.01
N GLN A 121 12.07 23.40 16.66
CA GLN A 121 10.77 22.76 16.48
C GLN A 121 10.25 22.94 15.05
N HIS A 122 10.36 24.13 14.47
CA HIS A 122 10.00 24.38 13.08
C HIS A 122 10.82 23.59 12.07
N ARG A 123 12.08 23.29 12.38
CA ARG A 123 12.94 22.42 11.53
C ARG A 123 12.44 20.99 11.52
N HIS A 124 12.19 20.41 12.69
CA HIS A 124 11.68 19.04 12.80
C HIS A 124 10.29 18.89 12.15
N ASP A 125 9.45 19.91 12.30
CA ASP A 125 8.13 19.95 11.68
C ASP A 125 8.21 19.95 10.15
N PHE A 126 9.11 20.77 9.56
CA PHE A 126 9.32 20.78 8.11
C PHE A 126 9.77 19.40 7.57
N LEU A 127 10.70 18.73 8.24
CA LEU A 127 11.18 17.40 7.86
C LEU A 127 10.16 16.28 8.12
N SER A 128 9.02 16.59 8.75
CA SER A 128 7.90 15.68 8.96
C SER A 128 6.79 15.79 7.91
N LEU A 129 6.89 16.74 6.98
CA LEU A 129 5.93 16.90 5.89
C LEU A 129 5.88 15.66 5.00
N TRP A 130 4.68 15.16 4.72
CA TRP A 130 4.47 14.07 3.77
C TRP A 130 3.98 14.60 2.42
N PHE A 131 2.95 15.43 2.42
CA PHE A 131 2.53 16.13 1.22
C PHE A 131 1.87 17.48 1.55
N SER A 132 1.97 18.43 0.62
CA SER A 132 1.44 19.79 0.74
C SER A 132 0.75 20.29 -0.51
N VAL A 133 -0.12 21.28 -0.35
CA VAL A 133 -0.65 22.08 -1.47
C VAL A 133 -0.18 23.51 -1.29
N ASP A 134 0.71 23.96 -2.18
CA ASP A 134 1.30 25.30 -2.18
C ASP A 134 0.92 26.05 -3.46
N LYS A 135 1.09 27.38 -3.46
CA LYS A 135 1.16 28.15 -4.72
C LYS A 135 2.58 28.10 -5.27
N GLY A 136 2.70 27.71 -6.54
CA GLY A 136 3.91 27.80 -7.34
C GLY A 136 4.32 29.24 -7.63
N LYS A 137 5.47 29.41 -8.30
CA LYS A 137 6.00 30.75 -8.67
C LYS A 137 5.12 31.47 -9.70
N ASP A 138 4.41 30.71 -10.52
CA ASP A 138 3.44 31.17 -11.51
C ASP A 138 2.07 31.49 -10.89
N GLY A 139 1.90 31.30 -9.58
CA GLY A 139 0.67 31.50 -8.85
C GLY A 139 -0.32 30.35 -8.93
N LYS A 140 -0.04 29.29 -9.71
CA LYS A 140 -0.88 28.09 -9.79
C LYS A 140 -0.67 27.20 -8.57
N LEU A 141 -1.64 26.34 -8.28
CA LEU A 141 -1.50 25.40 -7.16
C LEU A 141 -0.64 24.21 -7.58
N GLU A 142 0.22 23.77 -6.67
CA GLU A 142 1.11 22.62 -6.81
C GLU A 142 0.87 21.68 -5.63
N LEU A 143 0.60 20.43 -5.94
CA LEU A 143 0.63 19.34 -4.97
C LEU A 143 2.07 18.83 -4.89
N LYS A 144 2.65 18.79 -3.69
CA LYS A 144 4.03 18.36 -3.47
C LYS A 144 4.05 17.15 -2.57
N GLN A 145 4.75 16.09 -2.98
CA GLN A 145 5.00 14.90 -2.16
C GLN A 145 6.47 14.91 -1.72
N PHE A 146 6.70 14.90 -0.42
CA PHE A 146 8.02 14.88 0.20
C PHE A 146 8.47 13.43 0.48
N PRO A 147 9.79 13.16 0.59
CA PRO A 147 10.33 11.80 0.76
C PRO A 147 10.16 11.24 2.18
N ARG A 148 9.26 11.81 3.00
CA ARG A 148 9.08 11.45 4.41
C ARG A 148 8.69 9.99 4.61
N PHE A 149 7.78 9.48 3.80
CA PHE A 149 7.37 8.07 3.87
C PHE A 149 8.57 7.14 3.65
N SER A 150 9.28 7.31 2.53
CA SER A 150 10.45 6.47 2.20
C SER A 150 11.57 6.60 3.24
N ASN A 151 11.77 7.79 3.83
CA ASN A 151 12.75 7.99 4.89
C ASN A 151 12.38 7.22 6.17
N LEU A 152 11.11 7.26 6.59
CA LEU A 152 10.65 6.51 7.77
C LEU A 152 10.78 5.00 7.59
N VAL A 153 10.48 4.50 6.38
CA VAL A 153 10.67 3.08 6.02
C VAL A 153 12.14 2.68 6.09
N LYS A 154 13.04 3.50 5.52
CA LYS A 154 14.49 3.26 5.58
C LYS A 154 15.00 3.24 7.02
N ASP A 155 14.59 4.21 7.84
CA ASP A 155 14.96 4.29 9.25
C ASP A 155 14.48 3.05 10.01
N HIS A 156 13.26 2.59 9.74
CA HIS A 156 12.70 1.38 10.33
C HIS A 156 13.52 0.13 9.95
N ASN A 157 13.77 -0.07 8.66
CA ASN A 157 14.52 -1.22 8.16
C ASN A 157 15.96 -1.24 8.72
N ASN A 158 16.61 -0.08 8.80
CA ASN A 158 17.95 0.07 9.38
C ASN A 158 18.01 -0.32 10.86
N ARG A 159 16.99 0.06 11.64
CA ARG A 159 16.93 -0.27 13.08
C ARG A 159 16.72 -1.77 13.33
N HIS A 160 15.92 -2.42 12.49
CA HIS A 160 15.54 -3.81 12.69
C HIS A 160 16.41 -4.82 11.92
N ARG A 161 17.47 -4.37 11.20
CA ARG A 161 18.43 -5.20 10.46
C ARG A 161 17.80 -6.29 9.57
N HIS A 162 16.59 -6.02 9.08
CA HIS A 162 15.95 -6.89 8.11
C HIS A 162 16.19 -6.30 6.72
N GLY A 163 16.84 -7.07 5.85
CA GLY A 163 16.89 -6.78 4.42
C GLY A 163 15.55 -6.97 3.70
N SER A 164 14.46 -7.23 4.43
CA SER A 164 13.13 -7.48 3.90
C SER A 164 12.21 -6.27 4.11
N ASP A 165 11.41 -5.95 3.10
CA ASP A 165 10.41 -4.88 3.14
C ASP A 165 9.40 -5.04 4.28
N CYS A 166 9.14 -3.94 5.01
CA CYS A 166 8.08 -3.88 6.00
C CYS A 166 6.71 -3.59 5.36
N SER A 167 5.65 -3.97 6.08
CA SER A 167 4.27 -3.57 5.79
C SER A 167 3.92 -2.34 6.63
N VAL A 168 3.20 -1.39 6.04
CA VAL A 168 2.87 -0.12 6.71
C VAL A 168 1.40 -0.07 7.09
N GLN A 169 1.14 0.30 8.34
CA GLN A 169 -0.20 0.63 8.84
C GLN A 169 -0.34 2.15 8.92
N LEU A 170 -1.33 2.72 8.24
CA LEU A 170 -1.52 4.16 8.17
C LEU A 170 -2.78 4.60 8.93
N VAL A 171 -2.60 5.46 9.92
CA VAL A 171 -3.69 6.06 10.71
C VAL A 171 -3.69 7.56 10.50
N SER A 172 -4.81 8.11 10.03
CA SER A 172 -4.92 9.54 9.71
C SER A 172 -5.83 10.28 10.68
N PHE A 173 -5.29 11.30 11.34
CA PHE A 173 -6.03 12.19 12.23
C PHE A 173 -6.56 13.40 11.45
N ILE A 174 -7.89 13.52 11.41
CA ILE A 174 -8.60 14.59 10.70
C ILE A 174 -9.55 15.34 11.63
N GLY A 175 -9.98 16.54 11.24
CA GLY A 175 -10.91 17.35 12.03
C GLY A 175 -10.57 18.83 11.98
N ASN A 176 -11.50 19.67 12.44
CA ASN A 176 -11.36 21.13 12.34
C ASN A 176 -10.11 21.67 13.06
N THR A 177 -9.69 22.86 12.67
CA THR A 177 -8.64 23.59 13.38
C THR A 177 -9.00 23.76 14.87
N GLY A 178 -8.03 23.53 15.76
CA GLY A 178 -8.24 23.63 17.21
C GLY A 178 -8.93 22.44 17.88
N ALA A 179 -9.27 21.36 17.16
CA ALA A 179 -9.93 20.19 17.76
C ALA A 179 -9.04 19.35 18.71
N GLY A 180 -7.72 19.59 18.73
CA GLY A 180 -6.77 18.88 19.60
C GLY A 180 -6.08 17.66 18.98
N LYS A 181 -6.09 17.52 17.65
CA LYS A 181 -5.47 16.41 16.89
C LYS A 181 -4.00 16.17 17.25
N SER A 182 -3.16 17.16 17.00
CA SER A 182 -1.72 17.10 17.26
C SER A 182 -1.42 16.80 18.73
N THR A 183 -2.20 17.33 19.68
CA THR A 183 -2.06 17.03 21.10
C THR A 183 -2.36 15.56 21.41
N LEU A 184 -3.43 15.00 20.85
CA LEU A 184 -3.75 13.57 21.02
C LEU A 184 -2.66 12.69 20.43
N ILE A 185 -2.15 12.99 19.24
CA ILE A 185 -1.02 12.27 18.62
C ILE A 185 0.20 12.27 19.55
N ARG A 186 0.57 13.42 20.13
CA ARG A 186 1.70 13.50 21.07
C ARG A 186 1.52 12.60 22.27
N VAL A 187 0.32 12.60 22.86
CA VAL A 187 0.00 11.76 24.02
C VAL A 187 0.06 10.29 23.64
N LEU A 188 -0.55 9.90 22.52
CA LEU A 188 -0.53 8.53 22.00
C LEU A 188 0.88 8.03 21.71
N MET A 189 1.76 8.87 21.15
CA MET A 189 3.14 8.50 20.84
C MET A 189 4.04 8.43 22.08
N LYS A 190 3.84 9.32 23.06
CA LYS A 190 4.67 9.36 24.28
C LYS A 190 4.17 8.44 25.39
N GLN A 191 2.91 8.00 25.32
CA GLN A 191 2.27 7.06 26.26
C GLN A 191 2.64 7.33 27.73
N PRO A 192 2.26 8.48 28.31
CA PRO A 192 2.67 8.85 29.67
C PRO A 192 2.22 7.84 30.74
N TRP A 193 1.22 6.99 30.45
CA TRP A 193 0.76 5.91 31.30
C TRP A 193 1.68 4.67 31.33
N ASP A 194 2.61 4.52 30.39
CA ASP A 194 3.55 3.40 30.35
C ASP A 194 4.88 3.76 31.03
N ILE A 195 4.92 3.58 32.34
CA ILE A 195 6.10 3.88 33.18
C ILE A 195 7.34 3.07 32.78
N ALA A 196 7.17 1.87 32.23
CA ALA A 196 8.31 1.03 31.84
C ALA A 196 9.11 1.67 30.68
N ARG A 197 8.39 2.26 29.71
CA ARG A 197 8.99 3.08 28.65
C ARG A 197 9.72 4.32 29.18
N LEU A 198 9.20 4.94 30.26
CA LEU A 198 9.81 6.13 30.89
C LEU A 198 11.17 5.85 31.54
N THR A 199 11.40 4.62 31.99
CA THR A 199 12.64 4.21 32.66
C THR A 199 13.68 3.61 31.73
N SER A 200 13.35 3.42 30.45
CA SER A 200 14.30 2.93 29.46
C SER A 200 15.34 4.02 29.13
N THR A 201 16.63 3.65 29.22
CA THR A 201 17.77 4.55 28.96
C THR A 201 18.00 4.84 27.48
N GLU A 202 17.25 4.21 26.58
CA GLU A 202 17.28 4.51 25.15
C GLU A 202 16.32 5.68 24.88
N GLU A 203 16.84 6.91 24.92
CA GLU A 203 16.15 8.08 24.38
C GLU A 203 15.98 7.90 22.85
N VAL A 204 14.94 7.19 22.43
CA VAL A 204 14.55 7.20 21.02
C VAL A 204 14.12 8.63 20.69
N SER A 205 14.83 9.27 19.76
CA SER A 205 14.51 10.61 19.26
C SER A 205 13.20 10.57 18.46
N ILE A 206 12.07 10.70 19.17
CA ILE A 206 10.73 10.65 18.57
C ILE A 206 10.39 12.04 18.02
N SER A 207 10.14 12.12 16.71
CA SER A 207 9.54 13.31 16.09
C SER A 207 8.07 13.42 16.51
N LEU A 208 7.67 14.57 17.04
CA LEU A 208 6.31 14.83 17.52
C LEU A 208 5.69 16.02 16.78
N PRO A 209 4.36 16.04 16.58
CA PRO A 209 3.70 17.18 15.96
C PRO A 209 3.73 18.43 16.86
N ILE A 210 3.64 19.59 16.24
CA ILE A 210 3.50 20.88 16.92
C ILE A 210 2.05 21.03 17.40
N ALA A 211 1.85 21.12 18.71
CA ALA A 211 0.52 21.37 19.27
C ALA A 211 0.09 22.83 19.03
N GLY A 212 -1.17 23.01 18.61
CA GLY A 212 -1.76 24.33 18.43
C GLY A 212 -1.97 25.07 19.74
N ARG A 213 -1.84 26.40 19.71
CA ARG A 213 -2.15 27.26 20.86
C ARG A 213 -3.67 27.24 21.11
N SER A 214 -4.07 26.96 22.35
CA SER A 214 -5.47 26.95 22.78
C SER A 214 -6.17 28.27 22.41
N GLY A 215 -7.29 28.21 21.69
CA GLY A 215 -8.07 29.38 21.28
C GLY A 215 -7.61 30.08 19.99
N SER A 216 -6.58 29.57 19.30
CA SER A 216 -6.18 30.07 17.98
C SER A 216 -7.15 29.61 16.90
N THR A 217 -7.66 30.54 16.08
CA THR A 217 -8.39 30.24 14.83
C THR A 217 -7.46 29.96 13.65
N ILE A 218 -6.16 30.23 13.81
CA ILE A 218 -5.14 30.01 12.77
C ILE A 218 -4.68 28.55 12.83
N PRO A 219 -4.70 27.81 11.71
CA PRO A 219 -4.16 26.45 11.63
C PRO A 219 -2.70 26.38 12.10
N THR A 220 -2.40 25.39 12.94
CA THR A 220 -1.05 25.21 13.52
C THR A 220 -0.16 24.36 12.62
N SER A 221 -0.64 23.19 12.20
CA SER A 221 -0.09 22.43 11.08
C SER A 221 -0.63 23.01 9.78
N GLY A 222 0.25 23.22 8.81
CA GLY A 222 -0.12 23.41 7.42
C GLY A 222 0.21 22.12 6.70
N ASP A 223 -0.69 21.65 5.85
CA ASP A 223 -0.52 20.43 5.07
C ASP A 223 -0.61 19.11 5.88
N VAL A 224 -0.06 18.00 5.37
CA VAL A 224 -0.12 16.68 6.01
C VAL A 224 1.27 16.23 6.43
N HIS A 225 1.42 15.91 7.72
CA HIS A 225 2.66 15.43 8.32
C HIS A 225 2.57 13.95 8.67
N LEU A 226 3.71 13.25 8.74
CA LEU A 226 3.77 11.81 8.98
C LEU A 226 4.81 11.45 10.05
N TYR A 227 4.38 10.68 11.04
CA TYR A 227 5.15 10.30 12.21
C TYR A 227 5.17 8.78 12.39
N ALA A 228 6.34 8.21 12.66
CA ALA A 228 6.46 6.79 13.00
C ALA A 228 6.12 6.57 14.47
N VAL A 229 5.16 5.69 14.73
CA VAL A 229 4.76 5.32 16.10
C VAL A 229 5.91 4.51 16.71
N PRO A 230 6.36 4.85 17.94
CA PRO A 230 7.44 4.11 18.59
C PRO A 230 7.08 2.64 18.78
N ASN A 231 7.95 1.74 18.27
CA ASN A 231 7.77 0.29 18.17
C ASN A 231 6.87 -0.29 19.27
N ASP A 232 5.67 -0.73 18.88
CA ASP A 232 4.91 -1.67 19.69
C ASP A 232 5.66 -3.02 19.69
N PRO A 233 6.16 -3.50 20.84
CA PRO A 233 6.85 -4.78 20.90
C PRO A 233 5.96 -5.95 20.42
N ALA A 234 4.63 -5.80 20.38
CA ALA A 234 3.70 -6.79 19.85
C ALA A 234 3.60 -6.78 18.31
N ALA A 235 3.87 -5.65 17.64
CA ALA A 235 3.73 -5.53 16.18
C ALA A 235 4.86 -6.26 15.41
N GLY A 236 5.97 -6.59 16.06
CA GLY A 236 7.12 -7.25 15.44
C GLY A 236 7.88 -6.34 14.46
N PRO A 237 9.09 -6.76 14.02
CA PRO A 237 9.97 -5.91 13.21
C PRO A 237 9.49 -5.70 11.77
N SER A 238 8.53 -6.49 11.27
CA SER A 238 8.02 -6.44 9.90
C SER A 238 6.89 -5.41 9.68
N ASN A 239 6.49 -4.69 10.74
CA ASN A 239 5.33 -3.80 10.72
C ASN A 239 5.72 -2.40 11.18
N LEU A 240 5.35 -1.40 10.36
CA LEU A 240 5.58 0.02 10.64
C LEU A 240 4.24 0.74 10.77
N SER A 241 3.90 1.20 11.97
CA SER A 241 2.70 2.00 12.20
C SER A 241 3.01 3.49 12.07
N LEU A 242 2.24 4.20 11.26
CA LEU A 242 2.42 5.62 10.97
C LEU A 242 1.17 6.43 11.31
N TYR A 243 1.37 7.57 11.98
CA TYR A 243 0.33 8.56 12.25
C TYR A 243 0.48 9.74 11.31
N ALA A 244 -0.57 10.02 10.54
CA ALA A 244 -0.68 11.22 9.72
C ALA A 244 -1.47 12.30 10.47
N ASP A 245 -0.87 13.48 10.63
CA ASP A 245 -1.54 14.68 11.18
C ASP A 245 -1.96 15.58 10.02
N CYS A 246 -3.27 15.65 9.77
CA CYS A 246 -3.83 16.48 8.71
C CYS A 246 -4.07 17.90 9.22
N GLU A 247 -3.83 18.91 8.38
CA GLU A 247 -4.29 20.28 8.59
C GLU A 247 -5.77 20.33 9.00
N GLY A 248 -6.09 21.27 9.89
CA GLY A 248 -7.46 21.47 10.34
C GLY A 248 -8.32 22.16 9.27
N PHE A 249 -9.47 21.56 8.97
CA PHE A 249 -10.45 22.18 8.06
C PHE A 249 -11.05 23.47 8.63
N ASN A 250 -11.54 24.35 7.75
CA ASN A 250 -12.27 25.59 8.06
C ASN A 250 -11.49 26.63 8.90
N GLY A 251 -10.16 26.71 8.72
CA GLY A 251 -9.32 27.78 9.30
C GLY A 251 -9.32 29.10 8.52
N GLY A 252 -10.02 29.15 7.38
CA GLY A 252 -10.01 30.24 6.40
C GLY A 252 -8.75 30.26 5.52
N ASP A 253 -8.67 31.24 4.60
CA ASP A 253 -7.54 31.44 3.66
C ASP A 253 -6.23 31.90 4.32
N GLN A 254 -6.19 32.04 5.65
CA GLN A 254 -4.97 32.47 6.33
C GLN A 254 -3.92 31.36 6.32
N GLU A 255 -2.73 31.72 5.88
CA GLU A 255 -1.60 30.79 5.83
C GLU A 255 -1.26 30.23 7.22
N PRO A 256 -1.18 28.89 7.37
CA PRO A 256 -0.85 28.23 8.64
C PRO A 256 0.48 28.69 9.24
N LEU A 257 0.62 28.57 10.56
CA LEU A 257 1.88 28.87 11.26
C LEU A 257 3.06 28.04 10.70
N ALA A 258 2.82 26.77 10.38
CA ALA A 258 3.81 25.92 9.71
C ALA A 258 4.21 26.42 8.31
N GLY A 259 3.29 27.04 7.55
CA GLY A 259 3.60 27.63 6.23
C GLY A 259 4.55 28.83 6.33
N LYS A 260 4.33 29.69 7.32
CA LYS A 260 5.26 30.80 7.64
C LYS A 260 6.61 30.28 8.11
N ALA A 261 6.62 29.25 8.95
CA ALA A 261 7.83 28.59 9.41
C ALA A 261 8.63 27.94 8.26
N LYS A 262 7.95 27.24 7.35
CA LYS A 262 8.52 26.64 6.12
C LYS A 262 9.25 27.69 5.28
N ARG A 263 8.65 28.85 5.04
CA ARG A 263 9.32 29.95 4.31
C ARG A 263 10.51 30.52 5.06
N SER A 264 10.41 30.66 6.39
CA SER A 264 11.53 31.09 7.24
C SER A 264 12.71 30.11 7.18
N VAL A 265 12.43 28.80 7.23
CA VAL A 265 13.45 27.74 7.08
C VAL A 265 14.12 27.82 5.70
N LEU A 266 13.33 27.92 4.62
CA LEU A 266 13.85 28.02 3.27
C LEU A 266 14.70 29.29 3.06
N ALA A 267 14.27 30.43 3.59
CA ALA A 267 15.02 31.69 3.50
C ALA A 267 16.37 31.60 4.23
N LYS A 268 16.38 31.05 5.45
CA LYS A 268 17.60 30.83 6.25
C LYS A 268 18.59 29.89 5.55
N ILE A 269 18.11 28.85 4.85
CA ILE A 269 18.97 27.96 4.07
C ILE A 269 19.62 28.72 2.92
N GLY A 270 18.84 29.52 2.18
CA GLY A 270 19.36 30.36 1.09
C GLY A 270 20.48 31.27 1.57
N GLU A 271 20.30 31.90 2.74
CA GLU A 271 21.31 32.76 3.37
C GLU A 271 22.57 31.97 3.79
N MET A 272 22.42 30.77 4.35
CA MET A 272 23.55 29.95 4.81
C MET A 272 24.37 29.32 3.68
N ILE A 273 23.74 28.99 2.56
CA ILE A 273 24.45 28.58 1.33
C ILE A 273 25.35 29.72 0.84
N HIS A 274 24.89 30.97 0.97
CA HIS A 274 25.68 32.15 0.59
C HIS A 274 26.84 32.45 1.55
N THR A 275 26.72 32.17 2.85
CA THR A 275 27.72 32.58 3.86
C THR A 275 28.78 31.52 4.22
N LYS A 276 28.69 30.29 3.71
CA LYS A 276 29.72 29.22 3.80
C LYS A 276 30.25 28.92 5.23
N THR A 277 29.43 28.98 6.28
CA THR A 277 29.86 28.64 7.65
C THR A 277 29.82 27.12 7.94
N THR A 278 30.86 26.57 8.56
CA THR A 278 31.18 25.13 8.65
C THR A 278 30.27 24.30 9.58
N GLU A 279 29.89 24.81 10.74
CA GLU A 279 29.02 24.09 11.72
C GLU A 279 27.55 24.00 11.30
N SER A 280 27.15 24.75 10.27
CA SER A 280 25.77 24.85 9.78
C SER A 280 25.51 24.06 8.49
N LEU A 281 26.47 23.24 8.04
CA LEU A 281 26.40 22.52 6.76
C LEU A 281 25.61 21.20 6.83
N SER A 282 25.58 20.51 7.97
CA SER A 282 24.91 19.18 8.06
C SER A 282 23.39 19.30 7.90
N TRP A 283 22.74 20.13 8.71
CA TRP A 283 21.29 20.30 8.64
C TRP A 283 20.84 20.90 7.30
N ALA A 284 21.63 21.83 6.74
CA ALA A 284 21.34 22.44 5.45
C ALA A 284 21.42 21.37 4.34
N LYS A 285 22.40 20.45 4.42
CA LYS A 285 22.48 19.29 3.53
C LYS A 285 21.25 18.38 3.69
N ASP A 286 20.83 18.08 4.91
CA ASP A 286 19.65 17.22 5.16
C ASP A 286 18.37 17.81 4.57
N VAL A 287 18.14 19.11 4.77
CA VAL A 287 16.97 19.80 4.19
C VAL A 287 17.07 19.87 2.66
N LEU A 288 18.26 20.11 2.10
CA LEU A 288 18.47 20.10 0.66
C LEU A 288 18.22 18.71 0.06
N LEU A 289 18.68 17.63 0.72
CA LEU A 289 18.40 16.26 0.32
C LEU A 289 16.90 15.96 0.38
N PHE A 290 16.22 16.40 1.44
CA PHE A 290 14.78 16.27 1.60
C PHE A 290 14.02 16.98 0.48
N LEU A 291 14.43 18.19 0.12
CA LEU A 291 13.85 18.96 -0.98
C LEU A 291 14.14 18.33 -2.36
N LYS A 292 15.36 17.80 -2.57
CA LYS A 292 15.71 17.10 -3.82
C LYS A 292 14.85 15.86 -4.05
N GLY A 293 14.43 15.17 -2.99
CA GLY A 293 13.50 14.04 -3.07
C GLY A 293 12.03 14.42 -3.19
N THR A 294 11.69 15.71 -3.31
CA THR A 294 10.30 16.18 -3.40
C THR A 294 9.79 16.10 -4.83
N HIS A 295 8.66 15.44 -5.02
CA HIS A 295 7.93 15.42 -6.29
C HIS A 295 6.92 16.56 -6.33
N ILE A 296 6.83 17.26 -7.46
CA ILE A 296 5.93 18.41 -7.66
C ILE A 296 4.95 18.07 -8.77
N PHE A 297 3.66 18.20 -8.47
CA PHE A 297 2.54 17.91 -9.35
C PHE A 297 1.72 19.20 -9.55
N PRO A 298 1.91 19.90 -10.69
CA PRO A 298 1.11 21.09 -11.00
C PRO A 298 -0.37 20.71 -11.11
N LEU A 299 -1.24 21.38 -10.36
CA LEU A 299 -2.68 21.14 -10.43
C LEU A 299 -3.24 21.87 -11.65
N SER A 300 -3.94 21.14 -12.51
CA SER A 300 -4.48 21.69 -13.76
C SER A 300 -5.86 22.36 -13.59
N PHE A 301 -6.50 22.19 -12.44
CA PHE A 301 -7.82 22.76 -12.15
C PHE A 301 -7.71 24.08 -11.38
N GLU A 302 -8.54 25.05 -11.73
CA GLU A 302 -8.66 26.31 -11.00
C GLU A 302 -9.40 26.07 -9.69
N SER A 303 -8.75 26.35 -8.56
CA SER A 303 -9.36 26.28 -7.22
C SER A 303 -8.59 27.17 -6.24
N THR A 304 -9.21 27.52 -5.13
CA THR A 304 -8.47 28.08 -3.99
C THR A 304 -7.70 26.97 -3.27
N ARG A 305 -6.66 27.32 -2.49
CA ARG A 305 -5.95 26.33 -1.67
C ARG A 305 -6.92 25.65 -0.71
N GLU A 306 -7.81 26.41 -0.07
CA GLU A 306 -8.81 25.85 0.85
C GLU A 306 -9.70 24.82 0.16
N GLU A 307 -10.20 25.13 -1.04
CA GLU A 307 -11.01 24.21 -1.83
C GLU A 307 -10.23 22.97 -2.27
N ALA A 308 -8.98 23.14 -2.73
CA ALA A 308 -8.10 22.03 -3.09
C ALA A 308 -7.84 21.12 -1.89
N VAL A 309 -7.48 21.67 -0.73
CA VAL A 309 -7.25 20.91 0.51
C VAL A 309 -8.51 20.20 0.97
N LYS A 310 -9.66 20.89 1.00
CA LYS A 310 -10.96 20.35 1.40
C LYS A 310 -11.43 19.20 0.50
N ASN A 311 -10.91 19.09 -0.71
CA ASN A 311 -11.32 18.08 -1.67
C ASN A 311 -10.26 16.98 -1.88
N LEU A 312 -8.98 17.32 -1.84
CA LEU A 312 -7.87 16.40 -2.15
C LEU A 312 -7.43 15.59 -0.92
N PHE A 313 -7.22 16.24 0.23
CA PHE A 313 -6.74 15.57 1.43
C PHE A 313 -7.70 14.47 1.88
N PRO A 314 -9.01 14.73 1.98
CA PRO A 314 -10.04 13.72 2.05
C PRO A 314 -9.83 12.46 1.22
N ARG A 315 -9.70 12.62 -0.10
CA ARG A 315 -9.61 11.51 -1.04
C ARG A 315 -8.35 10.70 -0.83
N LEU A 316 -7.22 11.36 -0.59
CA LEU A 316 -5.96 10.69 -0.31
C LEU A 316 -6.04 9.95 1.03
N LEU A 317 -6.39 10.63 2.12
CA LEU A 317 -6.39 10.04 3.44
C LEU A 317 -7.44 8.93 3.58
N TYR A 318 -8.65 9.10 3.04
CA TYR A 318 -9.69 8.07 3.08
C TYR A 318 -9.30 6.82 2.30
N ASN A 319 -8.72 6.97 1.10
CA ASN A 319 -8.42 5.83 0.25
C ASN A 319 -7.18 5.04 0.68
N PHE A 320 -6.25 5.69 1.41
CA PHE A 320 -4.98 5.07 1.79
C PHE A 320 -4.85 4.68 3.26
N SER A 321 -5.69 5.22 4.15
CA SER A 321 -5.59 4.89 5.58
C SER A 321 -6.28 3.57 5.91
N ASP A 322 -5.70 2.84 6.84
CA ASP A 322 -6.36 1.72 7.52
C ASP A 322 -7.41 2.24 8.50
N VAL A 323 -7.06 3.33 9.21
CA VAL A 323 -7.91 3.96 10.22
C VAL A 323 -7.93 5.46 10.02
N VAL A 324 -9.11 6.04 10.08
CA VAL A 324 -9.31 7.49 10.12
C VAL A 324 -9.85 7.87 11.49
N VAL A 325 -9.14 8.75 12.17
CA VAL A 325 -9.54 9.29 13.48
C VAL A 325 -10.07 10.70 13.28
N HIS A 326 -11.40 10.87 13.36
CA HIS A 326 -12.05 12.17 13.28
C HIS A 326 -12.16 12.81 14.66
N VAL A 327 -11.37 13.85 14.91
CA VAL A 327 -11.34 14.56 16.19
C VAL A 327 -12.22 15.80 16.12
N MET A 328 -13.15 15.91 17.06
CA MET A 328 -14.02 17.07 17.19
C MET A 328 -14.23 17.46 18.66
N PRO A 329 -14.43 18.74 18.99
CA PRO A 329 -14.78 19.14 20.35
C PRO A 329 -16.15 18.57 20.78
N TRP A 330 -16.28 18.15 22.04
CA TRP A 330 -17.53 17.70 22.64
C TRP A 330 -18.62 18.78 22.58
N ALA A 331 -18.25 20.06 22.67
CA ALA A 331 -19.21 21.16 22.51
C ALA A 331 -19.92 21.14 21.14
N ALA A 332 -19.29 20.58 20.10
CA ALA A 332 -19.88 20.39 18.78
C ALA A 332 -20.75 19.12 18.68
N SER A 333 -20.89 18.33 19.76
CA SER A 333 -21.74 17.13 19.78
C SER A 333 -23.22 17.44 19.52
N ARG A 334 -23.69 18.66 19.80
CA ARG A 334 -25.05 19.11 19.45
C ARG A 334 -25.32 19.09 17.94
N MET A 335 -24.26 19.03 17.14
CA MET A 335 -24.30 18.92 15.68
C MET A 335 -23.87 17.52 15.21
N LEU A 336 -23.98 16.47 16.05
CA LEU A 336 -23.59 15.10 15.69
C LEU A 336 -24.30 14.60 14.44
N GLU A 337 -25.56 14.98 14.22
CA GLU A 337 -26.26 14.64 12.96
C GLU A 337 -25.56 15.25 11.74
N HIS A 338 -25.12 16.51 11.83
CA HIS A 338 -24.33 17.15 10.79
C HIS A 338 -22.95 16.49 10.63
N VAL A 339 -22.36 15.96 11.70
CA VAL A 339 -21.12 15.18 11.62
C VAL A 339 -21.36 13.88 10.88
N ILE A 340 -22.46 13.16 11.16
CA ILE A 340 -22.85 11.96 10.43
C ILE A 340 -23.01 12.28 8.94
N VAL A 341 -23.72 13.37 8.60
CA VAL A 341 -23.85 13.84 7.21
C VAL A 341 -22.48 14.12 6.58
N ASN A 342 -21.60 14.84 7.28
CA ASN A 342 -20.25 15.13 6.78
C ASN A 342 -19.44 13.84 6.57
N LEU A 343 -19.54 12.86 7.46
CA LEU A 343 -18.85 11.57 7.32
C LEU A 343 -19.37 10.80 6.10
N LEU A 344 -20.67 10.87 5.81
CA LEU A 344 -21.26 10.27 4.61
C LEU A 344 -20.79 11.00 3.35
N ASP A 345 -20.87 12.32 3.31
CA ASP A 345 -20.42 13.11 2.16
C ASP A 345 -18.92 12.92 1.89
N TRP A 346 -18.13 12.87 2.96
CA TRP A 346 -16.68 12.63 2.88
C TRP A 346 -16.37 11.26 2.27
N ALA A 347 -17.02 10.21 2.77
CA ALA A 347 -16.87 8.87 2.24
C ALA A 347 -17.36 8.79 0.79
N GLN A 348 -18.53 9.33 0.49
CA GLN A 348 -19.14 9.25 -0.85
C GLN A 348 -18.32 9.99 -1.90
N ASN A 349 -17.81 11.18 -1.57
CA ASN A 349 -16.93 11.93 -2.47
C ASN A 349 -15.57 11.25 -2.68
N SER A 350 -15.11 10.47 -1.72
CA SER A 350 -13.87 9.68 -1.82
C SER A 350 -14.09 8.32 -2.48
N GLN A 351 -15.29 7.74 -2.34
CA GLN A 351 -15.71 6.49 -2.95
C GLN A 351 -15.91 6.62 -4.45
N LYS A 352 -16.59 7.69 -4.89
CA LYS A 352 -16.83 7.97 -6.31
C LYS A 352 -15.54 8.13 -7.11
N THR A 353 -14.45 8.51 -6.46
CA THR A 353 -13.19 8.87 -7.12
C THR A 353 -12.12 7.79 -6.94
N ALA A 354 -12.48 6.58 -6.52
CA ALA A 354 -11.56 5.45 -6.50
C ALA A 354 -12.27 4.09 -6.60
N VAL A 355 -11.72 3.17 -7.39
CA VAL A 355 -12.26 1.82 -7.63
C VAL A 355 -11.24 0.73 -7.33
N ASN A 356 -11.70 -0.51 -7.23
CA ASN A 356 -10.87 -1.69 -6.93
C ASN A 356 -10.02 -1.55 -5.66
N ARG A 357 -10.54 -0.80 -4.67
CA ARG A 357 -10.00 -0.73 -3.32
C ARG A 357 -10.17 -2.06 -2.61
N VAL A 358 -9.19 -2.43 -1.79
CA VAL A 358 -9.21 -3.69 -1.03
C VAL A 358 -10.05 -3.56 0.23
N ILE A 359 -9.89 -2.44 0.95
CA ILE A 359 -10.60 -2.17 2.20
C ILE A 359 -11.23 -0.79 2.19
N LEU A 360 -12.25 -0.60 3.03
CA LEU A 360 -12.65 0.72 3.50
C LEU A 360 -11.89 1.04 4.80
N PRO A 361 -11.58 2.31 5.09
CA PRO A 361 -10.97 2.64 6.37
C PRO A 361 -11.94 2.35 7.53
N HIS A 362 -11.38 2.00 8.68
CA HIS A 362 -12.11 2.06 9.95
C HIS A 362 -12.22 3.53 10.40
N MET A 363 -13.36 3.92 10.97
CA MET A 363 -13.60 5.28 11.45
C MET A 363 -13.72 5.32 12.97
N ILE A 364 -12.90 6.14 13.61
CA ILE A 364 -12.99 6.42 15.05
C ILE A 364 -13.27 7.91 15.24
N VAL A 365 -14.43 8.23 15.81
CA VAL A 365 -14.83 9.61 16.11
C VAL A 365 -14.49 9.91 17.57
N VAL A 366 -13.56 10.85 17.77
CA VAL A 366 -13.12 11.32 19.09
C VAL A 366 -13.88 12.60 19.45
N LEU A 367 -14.71 12.52 20.48
CA LEU A 367 -15.39 13.65 21.08
C LEU A 367 -14.52 14.21 22.22
N ASN A 368 -13.67 15.17 21.87
CA ASN A 368 -12.61 15.69 22.72
C ASN A 368 -13.09 16.80 23.67
N VAL A 369 -12.48 16.91 24.86
CA VAL A 369 -12.82 17.93 25.88
C VAL A 369 -14.26 17.83 26.38
N ASP A 370 -14.63 16.63 26.82
CA ASP A 370 -15.96 16.38 27.39
C ASP A 370 -16.07 16.77 28.87
N LEU A 371 -16.84 17.84 29.12
CA LEU A 371 -17.02 18.44 30.44
C LEU A 371 -18.01 17.68 31.35
N SER A 372 -18.66 16.63 30.86
CA SER A 372 -19.70 15.91 31.60
C SER A 372 -19.15 15.26 32.88
N GLU A 373 -19.89 15.38 33.99
CA GLU A 373 -19.43 14.89 35.31
C GLU A 373 -19.95 13.48 35.65
N GLU A 374 -21.09 13.06 35.11
CA GLU A 374 -21.74 11.78 35.45
C GLU A 374 -22.12 10.99 34.19
N VAL A 375 -21.15 10.37 33.50
CA VAL A 375 -21.47 9.50 32.37
C VAL A 375 -20.62 8.24 32.34
N ASP A 376 -21.20 7.16 31.82
CA ASP A 376 -20.48 5.97 31.39
C ASP A 376 -19.45 6.36 30.31
N TRP A 377 -18.16 6.08 30.58
CA TRP A 377 -17.03 6.34 29.70
C TRP A 377 -16.66 5.10 28.85
N ASN A 378 -17.58 4.14 28.75
CA ASN A 378 -17.45 2.98 27.87
C ASN A 378 -17.71 3.36 26.39
N THR A 379 -16.77 2.99 25.53
CA THR A 379 -16.83 3.23 24.07
C THR A 379 -18.00 2.53 23.40
N ALA A 380 -18.28 1.26 23.75
CA ALA A 380 -19.36 0.49 23.14
C ALA A 380 -20.73 1.09 23.52
N THR A 381 -20.95 1.37 24.81
CA THR A 381 -22.18 2.06 25.26
C THR A 381 -22.33 3.42 24.57
N THR A 382 -21.25 4.20 24.48
CA THR A 382 -21.27 5.52 23.84
C THR A 382 -21.66 5.42 22.37
N THR A 383 -21.05 4.47 21.64
CA THR A 383 -21.29 4.23 20.22
C THR A 383 -22.75 3.83 19.98
N GLU A 384 -23.26 2.84 20.72
CA GLU A 384 -24.66 2.43 20.61
C GLU A 384 -25.62 3.56 20.91
N ARG A 385 -25.36 4.32 21.98
CA ARG A 385 -26.23 5.42 22.38
C ARG A 385 -26.32 6.49 21.28
N ILE A 386 -25.18 6.96 20.76
CA ILE A 386 -25.15 7.99 19.70
C ILE A 386 -25.90 7.50 18.46
N LEU A 387 -25.65 6.26 18.02
CA LEU A 387 -26.27 5.71 16.82
C LEU A 387 -27.80 5.56 16.99
N ASN A 388 -28.25 5.16 18.18
CA ASN A 388 -29.68 5.03 18.49
C ASN A 388 -30.39 6.38 18.64
N GLU A 389 -29.74 7.38 19.25
CA GLU A 389 -30.28 8.74 19.39
C GLU A 389 -30.54 9.39 18.02
N HIS A 390 -29.71 9.07 17.02
CA HIS A 390 -29.85 9.58 15.65
C HIS A 390 -30.64 8.69 14.70
N LEU A 391 -31.33 7.64 15.19
CA LEU A 391 -32.09 6.71 14.33
C LEU A 391 -33.15 7.44 13.49
N ARG A 392 -33.82 8.45 14.07
CA ARG A 392 -34.84 9.26 13.36
C ARG A 392 -34.28 10.08 12.20
N ALA A 393 -32.96 10.28 12.13
CA ALA A 393 -32.34 10.99 11.02
C ALA A 393 -32.44 10.22 9.70
N LEU A 394 -32.66 8.89 9.74
CA LEU A 394 -32.93 8.10 8.54
C LEU A 394 -34.19 8.57 7.78
N GLU A 395 -35.17 9.12 8.49
CA GLU A 395 -36.45 9.59 7.93
C GLU A 395 -36.49 11.12 7.80
N ASN A 396 -35.93 11.83 8.78
CA ASN A 396 -36.10 13.28 8.91
C ASN A 396 -34.99 14.09 8.22
N ASN A 397 -33.82 13.50 7.99
CA ASN A 397 -32.70 14.19 7.35
C ASN A 397 -32.64 13.84 5.87
N GLN A 398 -32.94 14.82 5.01
CA GLN A 398 -33.05 14.62 3.57
C GLN A 398 -31.79 14.00 2.93
N THR A 399 -30.60 14.40 3.38
CA THR A 399 -29.33 13.87 2.86
C THR A 399 -29.16 12.40 3.23
N ILE A 400 -29.38 12.05 4.49
CA ILE A 400 -29.32 10.67 5.00
C ILE A 400 -30.36 9.79 4.29
N SER A 401 -31.60 10.24 4.20
CA SER A 401 -32.68 9.52 3.51
C SER A 401 -32.36 9.27 2.03
N THR A 402 -31.72 10.25 1.36
CA THR A 402 -31.29 10.11 -0.05
C THR A 402 -30.23 9.02 -0.19
N TYR A 403 -29.25 8.98 0.71
CA TYR A 403 -28.24 7.92 0.72
C TYR A 403 -28.84 6.54 0.99
N CYS A 404 -29.75 6.43 1.97
CA CYS A 404 -30.47 5.19 2.24
C CYS A 404 -31.26 4.72 1.03
N TRP A 405 -32.02 5.62 0.39
CA TRP A 405 -32.80 5.28 -0.80
C TRP A 405 -31.91 4.73 -1.92
N MET A 406 -30.81 5.42 -2.23
CA MET A 406 -29.85 5.02 -3.27
C MET A 406 -29.23 3.65 -2.97
N LEU A 407 -28.73 3.44 -1.75
CA LEU A 407 -28.08 2.18 -1.37
C LEU A 407 -29.07 1.02 -1.28
N ASN A 408 -30.31 1.26 -0.87
CA ASN A 408 -31.35 0.24 -0.84
C ASN A 408 -31.75 -0.25 -2.25
N GLN A 409 -31.50 0.52 -3.32
CA GLN A 409 -31.70 0.04 -4.70
C GLN A 409 -30.68 -1.03 -5.10
N LEU A 410 -29.51 -1.05 -4.44
CA LEU A 410 -28.38 -1.92 -4.79
C LEU A 410 -28.25 -3.11 -3.84
N ARG A 411 -29.10 -3.20 -2.82
CA ARG A 411 -29.00 -4.18 -1.73
C ARG A 411 -30.27 -5.03 -1.64
N ASN A 412 -30.09 -6.29 -1.26
CA ASN A 412 -31.19 -7.21 -0.98
C ASN A 412 -31.84 -6.95 0.39
N SER A 413 -31.13 -6.28 1.30
CA SER A 413 -31.63 -5.91 2.64
C SER A 413 -31.68 -4.39 2.80
N PRO A 414 -32.82 -3.83 3.28
CA PRO A 414 -32.93 -2.40 3.51
C PRO A 414 -32.09 -1.98 4.70
N ILE A 415 -31.53 -0.79 4.62
CA ILE A 415 -30.84 -0.12 5.73
C ILE A 415 -31.89 0.36 6.73
N THR A 416 -31.78 -0.12 7.96
CA THR A 416 -32.71 0.16 9.07
C THR A 416 -32.06 0.94 10.22
N THR A 417 -30.72 1.00 10.26
CA THR A 417 -29.98 1.72 11.30
C THR A 417 -28.91 2.66 10.72
N ILE A 418 -28.55 3.70 11.49
CA ILE A 418 -27.44 4.59 11.12
C ILE A 418 -26.11 3.81 11.04
N ARG A 419 -25.94 2.77 11.87
CA ARG A 419 -24.77 1.88 11.81
C ARG A 419 -24.67 1.20 10.44
N GLU A 420 -25.75 0.59 9.98
CA GLU A 420 -25.77 -0.10 8.68
C GLU A 420 -25.46 0.86 7.53
N LEU A 421 -25.97 2.09 7.61
CA LEU A 421 -25.66 3.14 6.63
C LEU A 421 -24.16 3.48 6.63
N LEU A 422 -23.60 3.77 7.81
CA LEU A 422 -22.18 4.11 7.94
C LEU A 422 -21.26 2.94 7.56
N ASN A 423 -21.67 1.70 7.81
CA ASN A 423 -20.92 0.50 7.41
C ASN A 423 -20.95 0.26 5.88
N CYS A 424 -21.74 1.01 5.11
CA CYS A 424 -21.58 1.08 3.65
C CYS A 424 -20.39 1.96 3.25
N CYS A 425 -19.94 2.82 4.16
CA CYS A 425 -18.94 3.84 3.94
C CYS A 425 -17.62 3.56 4.68
N TYR A 426 -17.61 2.72 5.70
CA TYR A 426 -16.45 2.40 6.53
C TYR A 426 -16.48 0.94 6.95
N SER A 427 -15.31 0.34 7.23
CA SER A 427 -15.25 -1.05 7.71
C SER A 427 -15.82 -1.20 9.13
N SER A 428 -15.65 -0.17 9.97
CA SER A 428 -16.35 -0.02 11.24
C SER A 428 -16.45 1.45 11.64
N VAL A 429 -17.39 1.79 12.52
CA VAL A 429 -17.49 3.13 13.12
C VAL A 429 -17.62 3.03 14.64
N GLN A 430 -16.75 3.75 15.35
CA GLN A 430 -16.74 3.83 16.81
C GLN A 430 -16.69 5.27 17.29
N PHE A 431 -17.32 5.55 18.44
CA PHE A 431 -17.30 6.85 19.10
C PHE A 431 -16.65 6.73 20.48
N ILE A 432 -15.67 7.57 20.76
CA ILE A 432 -14.99 7.65 22.06
C ILE A 432 -15.02 9.08 22.60
N ARG A 433 -15.16 9.21 23.92
CA ARG A 433 -15.22 10.49 24.63
C ARG A 433 -13.93 10.70 25.39
N VAL A 434 -13.30 11.86 25.20
CA VAL A 434 -12.05 12.20 25.90
C VAL A 434 -12.34 13.40 26.82
N PRO A 435 -12.09 13.31 28.13
CA PRO A 435 -12.32 14.42 29.05
C PRO A 435 -11.30 15.56 28.82
N PRO A 436 -11.42 16.71 29.52
CA PRO A 436 -10.33 17.68 29.62
C PRO A 436 -9.08 17.07 30.24
N ALA A 437 -7.91 17.55 29.82
CA ALA A 437 -6.62 17.10 30.35
C ALA A 437 -6.45 17.35 31.87
N GLU A 438 -7.20 18.29 32.43
CA GLU A 438 -7.27 18.53 33.88
C GLU A 438 -7.68 17.27 34.66
N LYS A 439 -8.51 16.41 34.06
CA LYS A 439 -8.89 15.10 34.60
C LYS A 439 -7.86 14.03 34.19
N GLN A 440 -6.58 14.25 34.49
CA GLN A 440 -5.44 13.47 33.96
C GLN A 440 -5.66 11.96 33.95
N GLN A 441 -6.05 11.33 35.06
CA GLN A 441 -6.21 9.87 35.11
C GLN A 441 -7.26 9.34 34.12
N LEU A 442 -8.40 10.04 34.06
CA LEU A 442 -9.49 9.66 33.15
C LEU A 442 -9.10 9.95 31.70
N PHE A 443 -8.41 11.06 31.46
CA PHE A 443 -7.84 11.41 30.16
C PHE A 443 -6.89 10.31 29.68
N SER A 444 -5.87 9.96 30.48
CA SER A 444 -4.91 8.90 30.16
C SER A 444 -5.62 7.58 29.87
N ARG A 445 -6.61 7.18 30.68
CA ARG A 445 -7.38 5.96 30.46
C ARG A 445 -8.16 5.97 29.14
N GLN A 446 -8.80 7.09 28.80
CA GLN A 446 -9.55 7.20 27.54
C GLN A 446 -8.63 7.26 26.32
N VAL A 447 -7.47 7.93 26.41
CA VAL A 447 -6.49 7.93 25.32
C VAL A 447 -5.81 6.57 25.17
N GLN A 448 -5.56 5.84 26.26
CA GLN A 448 -5.13 4.43 26.19
C GLN A 448 -6.19 3.55 25.53
N THR A 449 -7.47 3.79 25.81
CA THR A 449 -8.57 3.09 25.14
C THR A 449 -8.58 3.43 23.64
N LEU A 450 -8.38 4.69 23.26
CA LEU A 450 -8.22 5.10 21.86
C LEU A 450 -7.06 4.38 21.17
N ASP A 451 -5.90 4.26 21.83
CA ASP A 451 -4.73 3.52 21.33
C ASP A 451 -5.08 2.06 21.04
N SER A 452 -5.79 1.39 21.97
CA SER A 452 -6.26 0.01 21.76
C SER A 452 -7.23 -0.12 20.59
N LEU A 453 -8.20 0.81 20.43
CA LEU A 453 -9.14 0.78 19.31
C LEU A 453 -8.45 0.99 17.96
N ILE A 454 -7.46 1.90 17.91
CA ILE A 454 -6.63 2.10 16.72
C ILE A 454 -5.87 0.81 16.39
N HIS A 455 -5.22 0.21 17.38
CA HIS A 455 -4.46 -1.02 17.19
C HIS A 455 -5.33 -2.18 16.68
N GLU A 456 -6.46 -2.44 17.32
CA GLU A 456 -7.43 -3.46 16.90
C GLU A 456 -7.91 -3.24 15.46
N ALA A 457 -8.26 -1.99 15.11
CA ALA A 457 -8.69 -1.67 13.74
C ALA A 457 -7.56 -1.83 12.71
N THR A 458 -6.32 -1.48 13.04
CA THR A 458 -5.17 -1.70 12.14
C THR A 458 -4.84 -3.18 11.96
N ILE A 459 -5.07 -4.02 12.98
CA ILE A 459 -4.94 -5.47 12.85
C ILE A 459 -6.01 -6.00 11.89
N GLN A 460 -7.29 -5.63 12.09
CA GLN A 460 -8.39 -6.07 11.22
C GLN A 460 -8.19 -5.64 9.76
N ALA A 461 -7.76 -4.40 9.54
CA ALA A 461 -7.44 -3.89 8.21
C ALA A 461 -6.30 -4.68 7.54
N ARG A 462 -5.25 -5.01 8.31
CA ARG A 462 -4.12 -5.82 7.85
C ARG A 462 -4.55 -7.25 7.52
N GLU A 463 -5.32 -7.90 8.38
CA GLU A 463 -5.84 -9.25 8.17
C GLU A 463 -6.69 -9.30 6.90
N THR A 464 -7.61 -8.35 6.73
CA THR A 464 -8.44 -8.26 5.52
C THR A 464 -7.57 -8.05 4.26
N LYS A 465 -6.56 -7.19 4.32
CA LYS A 465 -5.59 -7.00 3.22
C LYS A 465 -4.80 -8.28 2.93
N ALA A 466 -4.39 -9.02 3.96
CA ALA A 466 -3.64 -10.27 3.81
C ALA A 466 -4.51 -11.38 3.21
N GLU A 467 -5.74 -11.55 3.67
CA GLU A 467 -6.74 -12.48 3.13
C GLU A 467 -7.05 -12.18 1.65
N ALA A 468 -7.14 -10.89 1.30
CA ALA A 468 -7.29 -10.45 -0.09
C ALA A 468 -5.99 -10.50 -0.90
N ARG A 469 -4.87 -11.00 -0.32
CA ARG A 469 -3.53 -11.05 -0.93
C ARG A 469 -3.02 -9.69 -1.43
N CYS A 470 -3.46 -8.62 -0.79
CA CYS A 470 -3.15 -7.23 -1.12
C CYS A 470 -2.43 -6.49 0.02
N LEU A 471 -1.78 -7.23 0.94
CA LEU A 471 -0.90 -6.61 1.93
C LEU A 471 0.37 -6.13 1.21
N LEU A 472 0.41 -4.83 0.92
CA LEU A 472 1.49 -4.23 0.13
C LEU A 472 2.76 -4.07 0.97
N HIS A 473 3.90 -4.33 0.33
CA HIS A 473 5.20 -3.93 0.83
C HIS A 473 5.38 -2.40 0.71
N SER A 474 6.23 -1.86 1.57
CA SER A 474 6.49 -0.42 1.66
C SER A 474 6.89 0.22 0.32
N GLU A 475 7.71 -0.44 -0.51
CA GLU A 475 8.10 0.08 -1.83
C GLU A 475 6.90 0.22 -2.78
N THR A 476 6.07 -0.82 -2.88
CA THR A 476 4.86 -0.82 -3.70
C THR A 476 3.86 0.23 -3.21
N GLN A 477 3.74 0.41 -1.89
CA GLN A 477 2.89 1.44 -1.31
C GLN A 477 3.38 2.86 -1.63
N ASP A 478 4.69 3.12 -1.58
CA ASP A 478 5.26 4.41 -1.99
C ASP A 478 5.00 4.73 -3.47
N LYS A 479 5.15 3.73 -4.34
CA LYS A 479 4.80 3.84 -5.76
C LYS A 479 3.31 4.15 -5.94
N MET A 480 2.44 3.45 -5.23
CA MET A 480 1.00 3.67 -5.31
C MET A 480 0.60 5.09 -4.88
N PHE A 481 1.24 5.63 -3.83
CA PHE A 481 1.04 7.03 -3.47
C PHE A 481 1.37 7.95 -4.64
N LYS A 482 2.57 7.82 -5.23
CA LYS A 482 3.02 8.62 -6.38
C LYS A 482 2.03 8.56 -7.54
N MET A 483 1.53 7.37 -7.86
CA MET A 483 0.53 7.18 -8.93
C MET A 483 -0.78 7.90 -8.62
N ALA A 484 -1.25 7.84 -7.37
CA ALA A 484 -2.46 8.57 -6.97
C ALA A 484 -2.25 10.09 -6.98
N PHE A 485 -1.10 10.59 -6.52
CA PHE A 485 -0.76 12.02 -6.59
C PHE A 485 -0.74 12.51 -8.04
N GLU A 486 -0.10 11.75 -8.94
CA GLU A 486 -0.06 12.03 -10.38
C GLU A 486 -1.46 12.00 -11.02
N HIS A 487 -2.30 11.04 -10.64
CA HIS A 487 -3.68 10.92 -11.13
C HIS A 487 -4.54 12.13 -10.72
N TYR A 488 -4.53 12.47 -9.43
CA TYR A 488 -5.37 13.54 -8.89
C TYR A 488 -4.91 14.94 -9.28
N LYS A 489 -3.72 15.11 -9.87
CA LYS A 489 -3.27 16.43 -10.34
C LYS A 489 -4.14 17.01 -11.46
N ASN A 490 -4.70 16.13 -12.29
CA ASN A 490 -5.43 16.52 -13.50
C ASN A 490 -6.95 16.57 -13.27
N ASN A 491 -7.50 15.60 -12.55
CA ASN A 491 -8.94 15.47 -12.37
C ASN A 491 -9.26 14.79 -11.04
N LEU A 492 -9.99 15.49 -10.17
CA LEU A 492 -10.43 14.96 -8.88
C LEU A 492 -11.68 14.08 -8.96
N GLU A 493 -12.43 14.13 -10.06
CA GLU A 493 -13.66 13.36 -10.28
C GLU A 493 -13.39 12.03 -10.99
N LYS A 494 -12.33 11.94 -11.80
CA LYS A 494 -11.93 10.69 -12.45
C LYS A 494 -11.57 9.66 -11.37
N PRO A 495 -12.17 8.45 -11.35
CA PRO A 495 -11.80 7.44 -10.38
C PRO A 495 -10.35 6.97 -10.54
N PHE A 496 -9.62 6.88 -9.43
CA PHE A 496 -8.32 6.20 -9.36
C PHE A 496 -8.53 4.69 -9.22
N ASP A 497 -8.06 3.90 -10.19
CA ASP A 497 -8.12 2.44 -10.14
C ASP A 497 -6.86 1.89 -9.47
N PHE A 498 -7.02 1.38 -8.25
CA PHE A 498 -5.92 0.84 -7.45
C PHE A 498 -5.28 -0.38 -8.09
N LEU A 499 -6.07 -1.29 -8.64
CA LEU A 499 -5.58 -2.53 -9.23
C LEU A 499 -4.92 -2.26 -10.58
N GLU A 500 -5.57 -1.48 -11.43
CA GLU A 500 -5.02 -1.11 -12.74
C GLU A 500 -3.69 -0.38 -12.58
N SER A 501 -3.60 0.57 -11.65
CA SER A 501 -2.36 1.29 -11.36
C SER A 501 -1.22 0.35 -10.98
N LEU A 502 -1.50 -0.63 -10.12
CA LEU A 502 -0.50 -1.62 -9.70
C LEU A 502 -0.05 -2.52 -10.84
N LEU A 503 -0.97 -2.93 -11.71
CA LEU A 503 -0.65 -3.77 -12.87
C LEU A 503 0.06 -2.98 -13.97
N ALA A 504 -0.34 -1.73 -14.22
CA ALA A 504 0.27 -0.86 -15.22
C ALA A 504 1.73 -0.51 -14.88
N ALA A 505 2.09 -0.49 -13.60
CA ALA A 505 3.49 -0.38 -13.18
C ALA A 505 4.35 -1.58 -13.63
N ARG A 506 3.75 -2.67 -14.13
CA ARG A 506 4.40 -3.86 -14.70
C ARG A 506 3.66 -4.37 -15.94
N PRO A 507 3.88 -3.74 -17.11
CA PRO A 507 3.24 -4.19 -18.33
C PRO A 507 3.63 -5.64 -18.66
N LEU A 508 2.66 -6.42 -19.11
CA LEU A 508 2.90 -7.76 -19.65
C LEU A 508 3.69 -7.66 -20.95
N ASP A 509 4.53 -8.67 -21.22
CA ASP A 509 5.18 -8.78 -22.52
C ASP A 509 4.13 -9.09 -23.60
N ASN A 510 4.26 -8.39 -24.73
CA ASN A 510 3.40 -8.52 -25.91
C ASN A 510 3.51 -9.90 -26.58
N THR A 511 4.46 -10.74 -26.18
CA THR A 511 4.67 -12.07 -26.76
C THR A 511 3.85 -13.19 -26.10
N LEU A 512 3.23 -12.94 -24.93
CA LEU A 512 2.51 -13.97 -24.17
C LEU A 512 1.39 -14.63 -24.98
N SER A 513 0.54 -13.83 -25.66
CA SER A 513 -0.54 -14.35 -26.50
C SER A 513 -0.02 -15.32 -27.57
N ALA A 514 1.09 -14.97 -28.25
CA ALA A 514 1.67 -15.79 -29.30
C ALA A 514 2.21 -17.13 -28.75
N THR A 515 2.83 -17.09 -27.56
CA THR A 515 3.34 -18.29 -26.89
C THR A 515 2.21 -19.21 -26.44
N LEU A 516 1.16 -18.67 -25.82
CA LEU A 516 -0.02 -19.43 -25.41
C LEU A 516 -0.73 -20.03 -26.63
N SER A 517 -0.86 -19.29 -27.74
CA SER A 517 -1.41 -19.81 -29.00
C SER A 517 -0.58 -20.98 -29.53
N ALA A 518 0.76 -20.89 -29.46
CA ALA A 518 1.65 -21.98 -29.88
C ALA A 518 1.48 -23.23 -29.02
N LEU A 519 1.32 -23.07 -27.69
CA LEU A 519 1.05 -24.16 -26.77
C LEU A 519 -0.30 -24.83 -27.08
N LEU A 520 -1.38 -24.04 -27.25
CA LEU A 520 -2.70 -24.56 -27.59
C LEU A 520 -2.68 -25.38 -28.89
N ARG A 521 -1.93 -24.89 -29.90
CA ARG A 521 -1.73 -25.61 -31.18
C ARG A 521 -0.98 -26.93 -31.00
N ALA A 522 0.12 -26.93 -30.25
CA ALA A 522 0.89 -28.14 -29.98
C ALA A 522 0.04 -29.18 -29.21
N ALA A 523 -0.70 -28.72 -28.21
CA ALA A 523 -1.62 -29.57 -27.44
C ALA A 523 -2.74 -30.15 -28.32
N MET A 524 -3.32 -29.36 -29.23
CA MET A 524 -4.36 -29.86 -30.14
C MET A 524 -3.85 -30.91 -31.12
N ILE A 525 -2.61 -30.76 -31.62
CA ILE A 525 -1.98 -31.77 -32.47
C ILE A 525 -1.81 -33.09 -31.69
N ALA A 526 -1.31 -33.01 -30.46
CA ALA A 526 -1.15 -34.18 -29.60
C ALA A 526 -2.52 -34.81 -29.25
N TYR A 527 -3.52 -34.01 -28.89
CA TYR A 527 -4.85 -34.49 -28.53
C TYR A 527 -5.55 -35.25 -29.67
N ARG A 528 -5.44 -34.75 -30.91
CA ARG A 528 -5.93 -35.46 -32.11
C ARG A 528 -5.26 -36.81 -32.35
N SER A 529 -4.05 -37.01 -31.85
CA SER A 529 -3.36 -38.30 -31.95
C SER A 529 -3.84 -39.31 -30.91
N THR A 530 -4.48 -38.84 -29.84
CA THR A 530 -4.92 -39.66 -28.70
C THR A 530 -6.39 -40.09 -28.81
N THR A 531 -7.27 -39.26 -29.37
CA THR A 531 -8.72 -39.54 -29.47
C THR A 531 -9.26 -39.41 -30.90
N ALA A 532 -10.27 -40.22 -31.22
CA ALA A 532 -11.01 -40.15 -32.49
C ALA A 532 -12.11 -39.09 -32.48
N GLU A 533 -12.70 -38.78 -31.32
CA GLU A 533 -13.74 -37.76 -31.15
C GLU A 533 -13.21 -36.59 -30.33
N LEU A 534 -13.35 -35.38 -30.85
CA LEU A 534 -12.88 -34.16 -30.21
C LEU A 534 -13.94 -33.62 -29.24
N SER A 535 -13.59 -33.55 -27.95
CA SER A 535 -14.41 -32.95 -26.91
C SER A 535 -13.80 -31.62 -26.46
N GLY A 536 -14.56 -30.53 -26.61
CA GLY A 536 -14.13 -29.20 -26.12
C GLY A 536 -14.00 -29.16 -24.60
N PHE A 537 -14.88 -29.86 -23.88
CA PHE A 537 -14.83 -29.96 -22.42
C PHE A 537 -13.56 -30.67 -21.92
N GLU A 538 -13.23 -31.81 -22.52
CA GLU A 538 -12.06 -32.61 -22.14
C GLU A 538 -10.76 -31.83 -22.44
N PHE A 539 -10.64 -31.27 -23.66
CA PHE A 539 -9.48 -30.47 -24.01
C PHE A 539 -9.30 -29.27 -23.07
N CYS A 540 -10.39 -28.58 -22.74
CA CYS A 540 -10.37 -27.48 -21.78
C CYS A 540 -9.86 -27.94 -20.40
N SER A 541 -10.31 -29.09 -19.90
CA SER A 541 -9.87 -29.63 -18.60
C SER A 541 -8.39 -30.04 -18.58
N ILE A 542 -7.83 -30.46 -19.72
CA ILE A 542 -6.41 -30.86 -19.84
C ILE A 542 -5.51 -29.62 -19.88
N ILE A 543 -5.83 -28.62 -20.71
CA ILE A 543 -4.90 -27.52 -21.01
C ILE A 543 -4.97 -26.36 -20.01
N THR A 544 -6.18 -26.06 -19.51
CA THR A 544 -6.44 -24.87 -18.69
C THR A 544 -5.64 -24.84 -17.38
N PRO A 545 -5.49 -25.96 -16.62
CA PRO A 545 -4.67 -25.97 -15.41
C PRO A 545 -3.22 -25.55 -15.67
N THR A 546 -2.64 -25.96 -16.81
CA THR A 546 -1.29 -25.56 -17.20
C THR A 546 -1.22 -24.06 -17.48
N VAL A 547 -2.16 -23.52 -18.25
CA VAL A 547 -2.23 -22.07 -18.54
C VAL A 547 -2.40 -21.25 -17.26
N CYS A 548 -3.31 -21.64 -16.37
CA CYS A 548 -3.51 -20.96 -15.09
C CYS A 548 -2.24 -21.00 -14.23
N SER A 549 -1.53 -22.13 -14.20
CA SER A 549 -0.28 -22.24 -13.45
C SER A 549 0.89 -21.44 -14.05
N ILE A 550 0.90 -21.22 -15.39
CA ILE A 550 1.87 -20.32 -16.04
C ILE A 550 1.65 -18.89 -15.55
N ILE A 551 0.39 -18.42 -15.54
CA ILE A 551 0.02 -17.08 -15.07
C ILE A 551 0.34 -16.93 -13.58
N ALA A 552 0.04 -17.95 -12.78
CA ALA A 552 0.41 -17.96 -11.36
C ALA A 552 1.92 -17.86 -11.19
N LEU A 553 2.69 -18.72 -11.85
CA LEU A 553 4.15 -18.73 -11.72
C LEU A 553 4.78 -17.38 -12.12
N ASP A 554 4.30 -16.77 -13.21
CA ASP A 554 4.76 -15.45 -13.64
C ASP A 554 4.45 -14.36 -12.59
N SER A 555 3.22 -14.37 -12.06
CA SER A 555 2.81 -13.43 -11.02
C SER A 555 3.67 -13.50 -9.76
N TYR A 556 4.02 -14.72 -9.32
CA TYR A 556 4.82 -14.97 -8.12
C TYR A 556 6.33 -14.74 -8.31
N ARG A 557 6.85 -14.91 -9.53
CA ARG A 557 8.28 -14.68 -9.81
C ARG A 557 8.65 -13.21 -10.01
N SER A 558 7.66 -12.36 -10.27
CA SER A 558 7.92 -10.93 -10.38
C SER A 558 8.51 -10.41 -9.06
N SER A 559 9.53 -9.54 -9.16
CA SER A 559 10.15 -8.64 -8.17
C SER A 559 9.55 -8.47 -6.77
N SER A 560 8.24 -8.44 -6.78
CA SER A 560 7.39 -7.62 -5.94
C SER A 560 5.93 -8.08 -6.15
N ARG A 561 5.62 -9.39 -6.07
CA ARG A 561 4.29 -10.04 -6.19
C ARG A 561 3.09 -9.13 -6.52
N HIS A 562 2.37 -9.41 -7.61
CA HIS A 562 1.12 -8.69 -7.89
C HIS A 562 0.14 -8.85 -6.71
N PRO A 563 -0.41 -7.76 -6.17
CA PRO A 563 -1.40 -7.84 -5.10
C PRO A 563 -2.75 -8.32 -5.66
N GLY A 564 -3.42 -9.15 -4.89
CA GLY A 564 -4.73 -9.70 -5.22
C GLY A 564 -4.71 -11.22 -5.42
N THR A 565 -5.91 -11.77 -5.57
CA THR A 565 -6.10 -13.15 -6.01
C THR A 565 -5.68 -13.31 -7.47
N LEU A 566 -5.32 -14.52 -7.87
CA LEU A 566 -4.97 -14.83 -9.26
C LEU A 566 -6.10 -14.48 -10.23
N ARG A 567 -7.36 -14.63 -9.79
CA ARG A 567 -8.53 -14.21 -10.56
C ARG A 567 -8.54 -12.70 -10.84
N ASN A 568 -8.20 -11.87 -9.85
CA ASN A 568 -8.15 -10.42 -10.01
C ASN A 568 -7.00 -10.01 -10.95
N ILE A 569 -5.83 -10.63 -10.75
CA ILE A 569 -4.64 -10.41 -11.59
C ILE A 569 -4.93 -10.81 -13.04
N TYR A 570 -5.59 -11.96 -13.25
CA TYR A 570 -5.97 -12.43 -14.58
C TYR A 570 -6.83 -11.43 -15.34
N LYS A 571 -7.87 -10.90 -14.68
CA LYS A 571 -8.81 -9.93 -15.29
C LYS A 571 -8.17 -8.57 -15.52
N GLY A 572 -7.35 -8.12 -14.58
CA GLY A 572 -6.57 -6.89 -14.63
C GLY A 572 -7.37 -5.60 -14.39
N SER A 573 -8.53 -5.42 -15.03
CA SER A 573 -9.45 -4.31 -14.76
C SER A 573 -10.89 -4.81 -14.69
N THR A 574 -11.68 -4.25 -13.76
CA THR A 574 -13.14 -4.45 -13.69
C THR A 574 -13.90 -3.35 -14.44
N LEU A 575 -13.22 -2.27 -14.84
CA LEU A 575 -13.79 -1.20 -15.64
C LEU A 575 -13.81 -1.63 -17.11
N ASN A 576 -14.85 -2.36 -17.50
CA ASN A 576 -15.30 -2.43 -18.89
C ASN A 576 -15.87 -1.07 -19.32
N PHE A 577 -15.09 0.01 -19.21
CA PHE A 577 -15.44 1.20 -19.96
C PHE A 577 -15.31 0.79 -21.42
N ARG A 578 -16.42 0.91 -22.18
CA ARG A 578 -16.35 0.85 -23.63
C ARG A 578 -15.27 1.85 -24.02
N VAL A 579 -14.10 1.33 -24.38
CA VAL A 579 -13.02 2.08 -24.97
C VAL A 579 -13.68 2.88 -26.10
N GLY A 580 -13.77 4.20 -25.90
CA GLY A 580 -14.07 5.09 -27.00
C GLY A 580 -13.02 4.82 -28.06
N GLU A 581 -13.45 4.73 -29.33
CA GLU A 581 -12.57 4.49 -30.47
C GLU A 581 -11.30 5.38 -30.37
N GLY A 582 -10.17 4.82 -29.93
CA GLY A 582 -8.88 5.53 -29.91
C GLY A 582 -7.94 5.34 -28.70
N GLU A 583 -8.37 4.82 -27.54
CA GLU A 583 -7.44 4.56 -26.41
C GLU A 583 -7.11 3.05 -26.30
N GLU A 584 -5.86 2.66 -26.55
CA GLU A 584 -5.40 1.28 -26.33
C GLU A 584 -5.53 0.92 -24.84
N GLY A 585 -6.51 0.07 -24.50
CA GLY A 585 -6.71 -0.39 -23.12
C GLY A 585 -5.50 -1.16 -22.58
N ALA A 586 -5.31 -1.14 -21.26
CA ALA A 586 -4.20 -1.84 -20.61
C ALA A 586 -4.20 -3.34 -20.97
N VAL A 587 -3.01 -3.86 -21.33
CA VAL A 587 -2.82 -5.28 -21.68
C VAL A 587 -2.94 -6.15 -20.43
N THR A 588 -3.96 -7.00 -20.36
CA THR A 588 -4.21 -7.93 -19.23
C THR A 588 -3.97 -9.39 -19.63
N TYR A 589 -3.74 -10.29 -18.67
CA TYR A 589 -3.63 -11.73 -18.94
C TYR A 589 -4.89 -12.26 -19.62
N GLN A 590 -6.07 -11.79 -19.23
CA GLN A 590 -7.33 -12.12 -19.88
C GLN A 590 -7.34 -11.71 -21.35
N SER A 591 -6.91 -10.48 -21.67
CA SER A 591 -6.84 -10.01 -23.07
C SER A 591 -5.84 -10.82 -23.90
N GLN A 592 -4.67 -11.14 -23.34
CA GLN A 592 -3.63 -11.95 -23.98
C GLN A 592 -4.10 -13.38 -24.21
N PHE A 593 -4.79 -13.98 -23.23
CA PHE A 593 -5.31 -15.33 -23.38
C PHE A 593 -6.50 -15.39 -24.34
N ALA A 594 -7.39 -14.40 -24.33
CA ALA A 594 -8.47 -14.28 -25.30
C ALA A 594 -7.94 -14.13 -26.74
N ALA A 595 -6.88 -13.34 -26.92
CA ALA A 595 -6.18 -13.22 -28.21
C ALA A 595 -5.55 -14.56 -28.64
N ALA A 596 -4.89 -15.27 -27.71
CA ALA A 596 -4.29 -16.58 -27.97
C ALA A 596 -5.34 -17.63 -28.38
N ILE A 597 -6.48 -17.67 -27.68
CA ILE A 597 -7.61 -18.55 -28.01
C ILE A 597 -8.16 -18.18 -29.38
N THR A 598 -8.41 -16.89 -29.65
CA THR A 598 -8.96 -16.44 -30.93
C THR A 598 -8.05 -16.89 -32.07
N GLU A 599 -6.74 -16.65 -31.97
CA GLU A 599 -5.77 -17.09 -32.97
C GLU A 599 -5.75 -18.62 -33.14
N PHE A 600 -5.83 -19.37 -32.03
CA PHE A 600 -5.89 -20.82 -32.05
C PHE A 600 -7.16 -21.34 -32.76
N LEU A 601 -8.34 -20.82 -32.39
CA LEU A 601 -9.61 -21.21 -32.98
C LEU A 601 -9.63 -20.92 -34.48
N GLU A 602 -9.16 -19.74 -34.88
CA GLU A 602 -9.10 -19.32 -36.29
C GLU A 602 -8.23 -20.24 -37.15
N LYS A 603 -7.06 -20.62 -36.63
CA LYS A 603 -6.02 -21.34 -37.40
C LYS A 603 -6.08 -22.85 -37.28
N SER A 604 -6.68 -23.38 -36.21
CA SER A 604 -6.54 -24.80 -35.86
C SER A 604 -7.85 -25.56 -35.68
N CYS A 605 -8.99 -24.90 -35.42
CA CYS A 605 -10.25 -25.63 -35.22
C CYS A 605 -10.87 -26.07 -36.57
N PRO A 606 -11.21 -27.38 -36.73
CA PRO A 606 -11.83 -27.89 -37.93
C PRO A 606 -13.34 -27.61 -37.91
N CYS A 607 -13.95 -27.57 -39.10
CA CYS A 607 -15.39 -27.48 -39.21
C CYS A 607 -16.06 -28.87 -39.14
N ASP A 608 -17.15 -28.97 -38.38
CA ASP A 608 -17.97 -30.18 -38.23
C ASP A 608 -19.08 -30.32 -39.29
N PHE A 609 -19.21 -29.35 -40.20
CA PHE A 609 -20.24 -29.35 -41.24
C PHE A 609 -20.10 -30.56 -42.19
N VAL A 610 -21.23 -31.21 -42.46
CA VAL A 610 -21.33 -32.34 -43.38
C VAL A 610 -22.43 -32.08 -44.40
N TYR A 611 -22.08 -32.22 -45.68
CA TYR A 611 -23.03 -32.12 -46.79
C TYR A 611 -22.90 -33.34 -47.69
N GLU A 612 -24.02 -34.00 -47.99
CA GLU A 612 -24.07 -35.23 -48.82
C GLU A 612 -23.07 -36.32 -48.37
N GLY A 613 -22.84 -36.44 -47.06
CA GLY A 613 -21.90 -37.41 -46.49
C GLY A 613 -20.42 -37.02 -46.60
N LYS A 614 -20.11 -35.83 -47.17
CA LYS A 614 -18.76 -35.28 -47.23
C LYS A 614 -18.56 -34.23 -46.14
N ARG A 615 -17.42 -34.28 -45.46
CA ARG A 615 -17.07 -33.39 -44.35
C ARG A 615 -16.26 -32.18 -44.84
N CYS A 616 -16.51 -31.02 -44.26
CA CYS A 616 -15.67 -29.83 -44.46
C CYS A 616 -14.25 -30.05 -43.88
N VAL A 617 -13.21 -29.67 -44.62
CA VAL A 617 -11.81 -29.71 -44.17
C VAL A 617 -11.23 -28.33 -43.84
N ASN A 618 -12.00 -27.27 -44.06
CA ASN A 618 -11.55 -25.92 -43.74
C ASN A 618 -11.48 -25.70 -42.22
N SER A 619 -10.51 -24.90 -41.80
CA SER A 619 -10.54 -24.22 -40.50
C SER A 619 -11.43 -22.97 -40.55
N PHE A 620 -11.70 -22.35 -39.41
CA PHE A 620 -12.51 -21.13 -39.35
C PHE A 620 -12.02 -20.03 -40.31
N GLN A 621 -10.71 -19.75 -40.34
CA GLN A 621 -10.14 -18.76 -41.28
C GLN A 621 -10.27 -19.18 -42.76
N GLY A 622 -10.40 -20.48 -43.03
CA GLY A 622 -10.63 -21.04 -44.36
C GLY A 622 -12.03 -20.75 -44.92
N HIS A 623 -13.01 -20.40 -44.08
CA HIS A 623 -14.39 -20.10 -44.47
C HIS A 623 -14.56 -18.67 -45.04
N LYS A 624 -13.62 -18.24 -45.89
CA LYS A 624 -13.77 -16.95 -46.60
C LYS A 624 -15.09 -16.96 -47.39
N ALA A 625 -15.91 -15.92 -47.19
CA ALA A 625 -17.24 -15.80 -47.79
C ALA A 625 -18.24 -16.92 -47.44
N SER A 626 -18.13 -17.52 -46.24
CA SER A 626 -19.07 -18.55 -45.75
C SER A 626 -19.11 -19.79 -46.65
N MET A 627 -17.92 -20.27 -47.05
CA MET A 627 -17.74 -21.44 -47.90
C MET A 627 -17.06 -22.60 -47.17
N HIS A 628 -17.75 -23.74 -47.12
CA HIS A 628 -17.21 -25.04 -46.76
C HIS A 628 -16.49 -25.65 -47.97
N GLN A 629 -15.46 -26.47 -47.72
CA GLN A 629 -14.73 -27.20 -48.76
C GLN A 629 -14.44 -28.62 -48.31
N ASP A 630 -14.62 -29.62 -49.18
CA ASP A 630 -14.28 -31.02 -48.92
C ASP A 630 -12.83 -31.36 -49.37
N GLU A 631 -12.36 -32.59 -49.08
CA GLU A 631 -11.02 -33.08 -49.49
C GLU A 631 -10.81 -33.10 -51.01
N THR A 632 -11.90 -33.14 -51.80
CA THR A 632 -11.85 -33.11 -53.27
C THR A 632 -11.80 -31.68 -53.82
N GLY A 633 -11.94 -30.68 -52.95
CA GLY A 633 -11.99 -29.27 -53.28
C GLY A 633 -13.39 -28.75 -53.64
N SER A 634 -14.45 -29.55 -53.51
CA SER A 634 -15.83 -29.14 -53.78
C SER A 634 -16.33 -28.19 -52.69
N THR A 635 -17.06 -27.14 -53.07
CA THR A 635 -17.45 -26.06 -52.16
C THR A 635 -18.94 -25.96 -51.92
N HIS A 636 -19.35 -25.63 -50.68
CA HIS A 636 -20.75 -25.43 -50.28
C HIS A 636 -20.89 -24.16 -49.44
N PHE A 637 -22.05 -23.49 -49.51
CA PHE A 637 -22.31 -22.30 -48.70
C PHE A 637 -22.88 -22.68 -47.33
N GLY A 638 -22.38 -22.01 -46.29
CA GLY A 638 -22.84 -22.21 -44.92
C GLY A 638 -21.97 -21.49 -43.89
N THR A 639 -22.48 -21.41 -42.66
CA THR A 639 -21.73 -20.85 -41.52
C THR A 639 -20.81 -21.90 -40.93
N PHE A 640 -19.70 -21.46 -40.35
CA PHE A 640 -18.84 -22.38 -39.60
C PHE A 640 -19.61 -23.04 -38.45
N GLU A 641 -19.46 -24.35 -38.33
CA GLU A 641 -20.04 -25.17 -37.27
C GLU A 641 -18.91 -25.95 -36.60
N SER A 642 -18.83 -25.91 -35.26
CA SER A 642 -17.92 -26.77 -34.50
C SER A 642 -18.42 -27.00 -33.08
N LYS A 643 -18.80 -28.25 -32.79
CA LYS A 643 -19.23 -28.65 -31.45
C LYS A 643 -18.10 -28.49 -30.44
N PHE A 644 -16.86 -28.75 -30.85
CA PHE A 644 -15.68 -28.54 -30.03
C PHE A 644 -15.57 -27.10 -29.53
N VAL A 645 -15.76 -26.12 -30.42
CA VAL A 645 -15.70 -24.69 -30.07
C VAL A 645 -16.85 -24.30 -29.14
N ASP A 646 -18.06 -24.77 -29.43
CA ASP A 646 -19.25 -24.51 -28.60
C ASP A 646 -19.08 -25.06 -27.17
N ASP A 647 -18.58 -26.28 -27.05
CA ASP A 647 -18.36 -26.95 -25.75
C ASP A 647 -17.29 -26.24 -24.94
N TRP A 648 -16.16 -25.89 -25.55
CA TRP A 648 -15.07 -25.20 -24.85
C TRP A 648 -15.49 -23.79 -24.41
N THR A 649 -16.12 -23.01 -25.29
CA THR A 649 -16.59 -21.65 -24.98
C THR A 649 -17.57 -21.64 -23.81
N ARG A 650 -18.30 -22.74 -23.59
CA ARG A 650 -19.26 -22.90 -22.49
C ARG A 650 -18.62 -23.13 -21.13
N CYS A 651 -17.45 -23.78 -21.04
CA CYS A 651 -16.85 -24.18 -19.76
C CYS A 651 -15.62 -23.38 -19.33
N TRP A 652 -14.83 -22.82 -20.24
CA TRP A 652 -13.48 -22.32 -19.92
C TRP A 652 -13.42 -21.31 -18.78
N ASN A 653 -14.33 -20.33 -18.73
CA ASN A 653 -14.36 -19.35 -17.64
C ASN A 653 -14.53 -20.01 -16.26
N ALA A 654 -15.39 -21.03 -16.17
CA ALA A 654 -15.59 -21.78 -14.92
C ALA A 654 -14.33 -22.58 -14.56
N VAL A 655 -13.71 -23.24 -15.53
CA VAL A 655 -12.47 -24.01 -15.30
C VAL A 655 -11.32 -23.11 -14.87
N ILE A 656 -11.15 -21.94 -15.48
CA ILE A 656 -10.14 -20.94 -15.08
C ILE A 656 -10.37 -20.51 -13.63
N ASP A 657 -11.62 -20.17 -13.32
CA ASP A 657 -12.06 -19.71 -12.01
C ASP A 657 -11.80 -20.75 -10.91
N ASP A 658 -12.04 -22.03 -11.20
CA ASP A 658 -11.76 -23.16 -10.31
C ASP A 658 -10.25 -23.35 -10.14
N CYS A 659 -9.48 -23.41 -11.25
CA CYS A 659 -8.03 -23.56 -11.21
C CYS A 659 -7.33 -22.43 -10.44
N PHE A 660 -7.75 -21.17 -10.59
CA PHE A 660 -7.17 -20.08 -9.82
C PHE A 660 -7.52 -20.16 -8.34
N SER A 661 -8.73 -20.63 -7.99
CA SER A 661 -9.12 -20.81 -6.59
C SER A 661 -8.25 -21.88 -5.92
N GLU A 662 -7.94 -22.98 -6.62
CA GLU A 662 -7.02 -24.02 -6.15
C GLU A 662 -5.57 -23.51 -6.00
N LEU A 663 -5.11 -22.68 -6.95
CA LEU A 663 -3.75 -22.10 -6.91
C LEU A 663 -3.61 -20.95 -5.90
N ASP A 664 -4.71 -20.27 -5.53
CA ASP A 664 -4.76 -19.28 -4.45
C ASP A 664 -4.86 -19.92 -3.05
N ASP A 665 -5.28 -21.18 -2.93
CA ASP A 665 -5.29 -21.94 -1.66
C ASP A 665 -4.50 -23.25 -1.74
N PRO A 666 -3.18 -23.20 -2.01
CA PRO A 666 -2.36 -24.40 -2.23
C PRO A 666 -2.23 -25.32 -1.01
N LEU A 667 -2.57 -24.84 0.20
CA LEU A 667 -2.59 -25.60 1.46
C LEU A 667 -3.60 -24.95 2.42
N GLY A 668 -4.87 -25.38 2.40
CA GLY A 668 -5.91 -24.85 3.29
C GLY A 668 -5.45 -24.67 4.75
N LYS A 669 -5.65 -23.46 5.29
CA LYS A 669 -5.41 -22.95 6.68
C LYS A 669 -4.09 -23.33 7.38
N PRO A 670 -3.43 -22.38 8.08
CA PRO A 670 -2.11 -22.60 8.67
C PRO A 670 -2.12 -23.68 9.76
N GLY A 671 -1.47 -24.81 9.46
CA GLY A 671 -0.98 -25.79 10.43
C GLY A 671 0.42 -25.39 10.92
N THR A 672 0.71 -25.67 12.18
CA THR A 672 1.87 -25.25 12.98
C THR A 672 3.24 -25.82 12.56
N ALA A 673 3.53 -25.95 11.27
CA ALA A 673 4.85 -26.30 10.74
C ALA A 673 5.40 -25.15 9.90
N GLU A 674 6.72 -24.98 9.86
CA GLU A 674 7.40 -24.05 8.93
C GLU A 674 6.90 -24.33 7.51
N GLN A 675 6.00 -23.48 7.01
CA GLN A 675 5.44 -23.65 5.69
C GLN A 675 6.53 -23.36 4.64
N PRO A 676 6.61 -24.15 3.56
CA PRO A 676 7.48 -23.83 2.44
C PRO A 676 7.17 -22.42 1.92
N GLU A 677 8.19 -21.72 1.43
CA GLU A 677 8.00 -20.43 0.79
C GLU A 677 6.93 -20.53 -0.32
N GLU A 678 5.96 -19.62 -0.34
CA GLU A 678 4.77 -19.71 -1.21
C GLU A 678 5.14 -19.86 -2.70
N SER A 679 6.24 -19.23 -3.12
CA SER A 679 6.83 -19.36 -4.46
C SER A 679 7.18 -20.82 -4.81
N MET A 680 7.70 -21.59 -3.85
CA MET A 680 8.04 -23.00 -4.04
C MET A 680 6.78 -23.87 -4.12
N MET A 681 5.71 -23.49 -3.43
CA MET A 681 4.42 -24.18 -3.52
C MET A 681 3.77 -23.98 -4.89
N VAL A 682 3.74 -22.74 -5.39
CA VAL A 682 3.23 -22.42 -6.73
C VAL A 682 4.05 -23.12 -7.80
N TRP A 683 5.38 -23.15 -7.65
CA TRP A 683 6.26 -23.92 -8.52
C TRP A 683 5.92 -25.42 -8.52
N SER A 684 5.71 -26.00 -7.35
CA SER A 684 5.36 -27.42 -7.22
C SER A 684 4.02 -27.74 -7.89
N ALA A 685 3.01 -26.89 -7.70
CA ALA A 685 1.71 -27.02 -8.36
C ALA A 685 1.84 -26.88 -9.89
N HIS A 686 2.65 -25.93 -10.36
CA HIS A 686 2.94 -25.76 -11.78
C HIS A 686 3.61 -27.00 -12.39
N CYS A 687 4.63 -27.56 -11.72
CA CYS A 687 5.28 -28.80 -12.16
C CYS A 687 4.31 -29.99 -12.20
N LEU A 688 3.38 -30.08 -11.23
CA LEU A 688 2.34 -31.11 -11.25
C LEU A 688 1.42 -30.95 -12.46
N ASN A 689 0.97 -29.73 -12.76
CA ASN A 689 0.12 -29.45 -13.92
C ASN A 689 0.83 -29.77 -15.25
N LEU A 690 2.14 -29.46 -15.35
CA LEU A 690 2.94 -29.86 -16.51
C LEU A 690 3.05 -31.38 -16.64
N ARG A 691 3.30 -32.12 -15.55
CA ARG A 691 3.36 -33.59 -15.59
C ARG A 691 2.03 -34.20 -16.00
N ASN A 692 0.91 -33.67 -15.49
CA ASN A 692 -0.42 -34.10 -15.88
C ASN A 692 -0.66 -33.84 -17.38
N LEU A 693 -0.27 -32.67 -17.89
CA LEU A 693 -0.37 -32.35 -19.31
C LEU A 693 0.38 -33.37 -20.20
N TYR A 694 1.61 -33.76 -19.82
CA TYR A 694 2.37 -34.78 -20.56
C TYR A 694 1.84 -36.21 -20.38
N SER A 695 1.18 -36.50 -19.26
CA SER A 695 0.49 -37.77 -19.04
C SER A 695 -0.75 -37.88 -19.95
N ASP A 696 -1.53 -36.82 -20.02
CA ASP A 696 -2.75 -36.77 -20.83
C ASP A 696 -2.44 -36.63 -22.33
N LEU A 697 -1.35 -35.95 -22.67
CA LEU A 697 -0.86 -35.73 -24.04
C LEU A 697 0.58 -36.24 -24.23
N PRO A 698 0.82 -37.57 -24.32
CA PRO A 698 2.17 -38.12 -24.42
C PRO A 698 2.95 -37.71 -25.67
N GLN A 699 2.26 -37.29 -26.73
CA GLN A 699 2.83 -36.83 -28.01
C GLN A 699 3.04 -35.31 -28.07
N LEU A 700 2.90 -34.60 -26.95
CA LEU A 700 3.09 -33.15 -26.88
C LEU A 700 4.54 -32.76 -27.20
N ASP A 701 4.72 -32.02 -28.30
CA ASP A 701 6.01 -31.42 -28.68
C ASP A 701 5.97 -29.89 -28.58
N ILE A 702 6.65 -29.37 -27.56
CA ILE A 702 6.81 -27.92 -27.33
C ILE A 702 8.21 -27.40 -27.69
N THR A 703 9.08 -28.23 -28.28
CA THR A 703 10.48 -27.85 -28.58
C THR A 703 10.60 -26.71 -29.60
N LYS A 704 9.53 -26.49 -30.40
CA LYS A 704 9.42 -25.40 -31.38
C LYS A 704 9.00 -24.06 -30.77
N ILE A 705 8.52 -24.06 -29.53
CA ILE A 705 8.16 -22.83 -28.82
C ILE A 705 9.45 -22.14 -28.38
N LYS A 706 9.58 -20.84 -28.67
CA LYS A 706 10.85 -20.10 -28.54
C LYS A 706 11.15 -19.65 -27.10
N THR A 707 10.21 -19.76 -26.18
CA THR A 707 10.36 -19.41 -24.76
C THR A 707 10.91 -20.58 -23.94
N CYS A 708 11.12 -20.37 -22.64
CA CYS A 708 11.35 -21.45 -21.68
C CYS A 708 10.21 -22.50 -21.73
N SER A 709 10.55 -23.79 -21.75
CA SER A 709 9.62 -24.92 -21.82
C SER A 709 8.92 -25.21 -20.49
N TRP A 710 9.41 -24.66 -19.37
CA TRP A 710 8.72 -24.75 -18.07
C TRP A 710 7.73 -23.60 -17.92
N CYS A 711 8.21 -22.36 -17.83
CA CYS A 711 7.34 -21.23 -17.52
C CYS A 711 6.62 -20.60 -18.73
N PHE A 712 6.95 -20.97 -19.97
CA PHE A 712 6.36 -20.40 -21.20
C PHE A 712 6.43 -18.86 -21.31
N TYR A 713 7.35 -18.24 -20.56
CA TYR A 713 7.48 -16.78 -20.50
C TYR A 713 8.93 -16.34 -20.62
N GLY A 714 9.78 -16.81 -19.69
CA GLY A 714 11.17 -16.37 -19.61
C GLY A 714 12.00 -16.69 -20.86
N GLU A 715 12.93 -15.79 -21.18
CA GLU A 715 13.89 -15.98 -22.26
C GLU A 715 14.79 -17.20 -21.97
N PRO A 716 14.83 -18.20 -22.86
CA PRO A 716 15.61 -19.40 -22.61
C PRO A 716 17.10 -19.12 -22.79
N LEU A 717 17.91 -19.61 -21.84
CA LEU A 717 19.36 -19.53 -21.92
C LEU A 717 19.94 -20.61 -22.83
N ARG A 718 19.38 -21.83 -22.76
CA ARG A 718 19.90 -23.00 -23.48
C ARG A 718 18.82 -24.05 -23.74
N SER A 719 19.03 -24.86 -24.76
CA SER A 719 18.34 -26.14 -24.96
C SER A 719 19.06 -27.27 -24.21
N LEU A 720 18.29 -28.12 -23.55
CA LEU A 720 18.74 -29.38 -22.96
C LEU A 720 18.96 -30.44 -24.06
N GLU A 721 19.56 -31.58 -23.72
CA GLU A 721 19.80 -32.68 -24.67
C GLU A 721 18.51 -33.21 -25.31
N CYS A 722 17.39 -33.15 -24.57
CA CYS A 722 16.07 -33.52 -25.07
C CYS A 722 15.39 -32.44 -25.94
N GLY A 723 16.04 -31.29 -26.15
CA GLY A 723 15.53 -30.18 -26.98
C GLY A 723 14.71 -29.13 -26.22
N HIS A 724 14.20 -29.44 -25.03
CA HIS A 724 13.51 -28.48 -24.16
C HIS A 724 14.41 -27.33 -23.75
N ARG A 725 13.85 -26.14 -23.62
CA ARG A 725 14.60 -24.90 -23.34
C ARG A 725 14.35 -24.44 -21.92
N VAL A 726 15.37 -23.91 -21.25
CA VAL A 726 15.26 -23.47 -19.85
C VAL A 726 15.79 -22.05 -19.67
N CYS A 727 15.03 -21.19 -18.97
CA CYS A 727 15.48 -19.87 -18.54
C CYS A 727 16.21 -19.96 -17.18
N TRP A 728 16.96 -18.92 -16.80
CA TRP A 728 17.71 -18.88 -15.54
C TRP A 728 16.84 -19.22 -14.32
N ALA A 729 15.70 -18.53 -14.16
CA ALA A 729 14.82 -18.69 -13.02
C ALA A 729 14.21 -20.10 -12.92
N CYS A 730 14.00 -20.79 -14.05
CA CYS A 730 13.62 -22.21 -14.02
C CYS A 730 14.80 -23.11 -13.71
N ALA A 731 15.98 -22.83 -14.27
CA ALA A 731 17.19 -23.61 -14.03
C ALA A 731 17.54 -23.67 -12.54
N GLU A 732 17.48 -22.55 -11.83
CA GLU A 732 17.72 -22.48 -10.38
C GLU A 732 16.79 -23.39 -9.56
N LEU A 733 15.57 -23.67 -10.06
CA LEU A 733 14.60 -24.51 -9.36
C LEU A 733 14.66 -25.98 -9.76
N VAL A 734 15.09 -26.30 -10.99
CA VAL A 734 15.19 -27.69 -11.48
C VAL A 734 16.59 -28.30 -11.31
N GLY A 735 17.62 -27.47 -11.16
CA GLY A 735 19.02 -27.90 -11.14
C GLY A 735 19.65 -27.80 -9.76
N ASP A 736 20.74 -28.55 -9.58
CA ASP A 736 21.52 -28.54 -8.34
C ASP A 736 22.51 -27.38 -8.36
N SER A 737 22.42 -26.48 -7.36
CA SER A 737 23.40 -25.41 -7.18
C SER A 737 24.74 -25.99 -6.74
N GLN A 738 25.80 -25.73 -7.52
CA GLN A 738 27.15 -26.12 -7.15
C GLN A 738 27.88 -24.93 -6.53
N ALA A 739 28.28 -25.06 -5.27
CA ALA A 739 29.12 -24.06 -4.60
C ALA A 739 30.45 -23.95 -5.38
N GLY A 740 30.68 -22.80 -6.02
CA GLY A 740 31.89 -22.55 -6.79
C GLY A 740 33.13 -22.62 -5.91
N SER A 741 34.12 -23.41 -6.33
CA SER A 741 35.47 -23.35 -5.76
C SER A 741 36.10 -21.98 -6.03
N SER A 742 36.33 -21.21 -4.96
CA SER A 742 37.31 -20.13 -4.81
C SER A 742 37.25 -18.87 -5.72
N ASN A 743 36.11 -18.48 -6.27
CA ASN A 743 35.88 -17.10 -6.77
C ASN A 743 34.41 -16.71 -6.51
N GLU A 744 34.19 -15.66 -5.73
CA GLU A 744 32.89 -15.29 -5.11
C GLU A 744 31.82 -14.77 -6.11
N ASP A 745 32.10 -14.70 -7.41
CA ASP A 745 31.29 -13.97 -8.39
C ASP A 745 30.47 -14.82 -9.40
N LYS A 746 30.47 -16.16 -9.29
CA LYS A 746 29.77 -17.03 -10.26
C LYS A 746 28.89 -18.08 -9.62
N ILE A 747 27.59 -18.05 -9.95
CA ILE A 747 26.63 -19.09 -9.55
C ILE A 747 26.55 -20.12 -10.68
N VAL A 748 26.79 -21.39 -10.37
CA VAL A 748 26.72 -22.52 -11.32
C VAL A 748 25.59 -23.46 -10.93
N VAL A 749 24.68 -23.72 -11.85
CA VAL A 749 23.55 -24.65 -11.67
C VAL A 749 23.70 -25.82 -12.64
N ALA A 750 23.60 -27.05 -12.13
CA ALA A 750 23.70 -28.29 -12.90
C ALA A 750 22.32 -28.92 -13.12
N VAL A 751 21.87 -29.03 -14.36
CA VAL A 751 20.59 -29.66 -14.72
C VAL A 751 20.88 -31.07 -15.27
N GLY A 752 20.56 -32.10 -14.49
CA GLY A 752 20.85 -33.51 -14.82
C GLY A 752 19.68 -34.30 -15.42
N SER A 753 18.48 -33.73 -15.45
CA SER A 753 17.28 -34.41 -15.94
C SER A 753 16.22 -33.44 -16.47
N CYS A 754 15.23 -33.99 -17.17
CA CYS A 754 14.06 -33.26 -17.66
C CYS A 754 12.77 -34.02 -17.32
N GLU A 755 11.84 -33.34 -16.66
CA GLU A 755 10.52 -33.85 -16.28
C GLU A 755 9.43 -33.60 -17.34
N LEU A 756 9.73 -32.87 -18.42
CA LEU A 756 8.78 -32.55 -19.49
C LEU A 756 8.59 -33.71 -20.47
N HIS A 757 8.34 -34.90 -19.95
CA HIS A 757 8.21 -36.15 -20.69
C HIS A 757 7.28 -37.11 -19.93
N PRO A 758 6.68 -38.12 -20.59
CA PRO A 758 5.89 -39.14 -19.91
C PRO A 758 6.67 -39.90 -18.82
N THR A 759 8.00 -40.00 -18.97
CA THR A 759 8.91 -40.56 -18.00
C THR A 759 10.12 -39.65 -17.84
N LEU A 760 10.67 -39.57 -16.61
CA LEU A 760 11.85 -38.74 -16.33
C LEU A 760 13.01 -39.10 -17.25
N VAL A 761 13.50 -38.13 -18.03
CA VAL A 761 14.68 -38.29 -18.87
C VAL A 761 15.91 -37.83 -18.07
N ARG A 762 16.87 -38.72 -17.85
CA ARG A 762 18.17 -38.40 -17.23
C ARG A 762 19.22 -38.23 -18.32
N PHE A 763 20.02 -37.17 -18.22
CA PHE A 763 21.10 -36.89 -19.16
C PHE A 763 22.35 -37.69 -18.80
N GLU A 764 23.17 -38.02 -19.81
CA GLU A 764 24.44 -38.72 -19.58
C GLU A 764 25.43 -37.84 -18.79
N SER A 765 25.34 -36.52 -18.95
CA SER A 765 26.10 -35.54 -18.18
C SER A 765 25.22 -34.33 -17.83
N PRO A 766 25.35 -33.77 -16.61
CA PRO A 766 24.60 -32.57 -16.25
C PRO A 766 24.98 -31.38 -17.13
N ILE A 767 23.96 -30.61 -17.55
CA ILE A 767 24.18 -29.35 -18.25
C ILE A 767 24.42 -28.26 -17.23
N HIS A 768 25.61 -27.63 -17.29
CA HIS A 768 25.97 -26.52 -16.43
C HIS A 768 25.55 -25.17 -17.03
N ILE A 769 24.90 -24.33 -16.21
CA ILE A 769 24.43 -22.98 -16.54
C ILE A 769 25.04 -22.01 -15.52
N ILE A 770 25.60 -20.88 -15.97
CA ILE A 770 26.34 -19.95 -15.09
C ILE A 770 25.76 -18.54 -15.19
N LYS A 771 25.64 -17.85 -14.06
CA LYS A 771 25.32 -16.42 -13.97
C LYS A 771 26.46 -15.66 -13.30
N GLU A 772 26.95 -14.63 -13.98
CA GLU A 772 27.94 -13.69 -13.43
C GLU A 772 27.22 -12.54 -12.71
N SER A 773 27.82 -12.03 -11.62
CA SER A 773 27.22 -11.09 -10.66
C SER A 773 26.82 -9.73 -11.27
N ASP A 774 27.43 -9.30 -12.38
CA ASP A 774 27.07 -8.10 -13.14
C ASP A 774 26.90 -8.41 -14.64
N THR A 775 25.64 -8.63 -15.05
CA THR A 775 25.13 -8.81 -16.44
C THR A 775 25.46 -10.11 -17.21
N THR A 776 24.39 -10.66 -17.80
CA THR A 776 24.28 -11.83 -18.72
C THR A 776 24.88 -13.17 -18.26
N ALA A 777 24.04 -14.20 -18.21
CA ALA A 777 24.46 -15.58 -17.97
C ALA A 777 25.39 -16.08 -19.10
N ILE A 778 26.51 -16.70 -18.73
CA ILE A 778 27.52 -17.22 -19.67
C ILE A 778 27.50 -18.76 -19.63
N VAL A 779 27.69 -19.40 -20.79
CA VAL A 779 27.64 -20.85 -20.93
C VAL A 779 29.05 -21.45 -20.95
N LEU A 780 29.33 -22.44 -20.09
CA LEU A 780 30.50 -23.32 -20.25
C LEU A 780 30.06 -24.67 -20.81
N SER A 781 30.73 -25.14 -21.86
CA SER A 781 30.58 -26.52 -22.35
C SER A 781 31.54 -27.43 -21.58
N SER A 782 31.03 -28.53 -21.02
CA SER A 782 31.88 -29.65 -20.61
C SER A 782 32.49 -30.30 -21.86
N ARG A 783 33.73 -29.92 -22.17
CA ARG A 783 34.64 -30.78 -22.91
C ARG A 783 35.81 -31.12 -21.99
N THR A 784 35.71 -32.30 -21.38
CA THR A 784 36.83 -33.23 -21.19
C THR A 784 36.28 -34.63 -21.33
#